data_AF-A0AAP0ILV5-F1
#
_entry.id   AF-A0AAP0ILV5-F1
#
_cell.length_a   1.000
_cell.length_b   1.000
_cell.length_c   1.000
_cell.angle_alpha   90.00
_cell.angle_beta   90.00
_cell.angle_gamma   90.00
#
_symmetry.space_group_name_H-M   'P 1'
#
loop_
_entity.id
_entity.type
_entity.pdbx_description
1 polymer ?
#
loop_
_entity_poly.entity_id
_entity_poly.type
_entity_poly.pdbx_seq_one_letter_code
_entity_poly.pdbx_strand_id
1 'polypeptide(L)'
;MNSSISLFPNKQFYNNKILDGANVREKSYKRNLLKGDIFGAYSFINVAYGSEALNNKHSQKNIVEAAVVSKIVASLYEASIVTGERVSMGVISPYNGQVFAIQEKLGGKYGKRTNFSVSVQSVDGFQGGEEDVIIISTVRSNKVGALGLLTNLQRTNVALTRARYCLWIIGNGKTLMHNNSIWKNLVQDAKSRGCYFNADKDNTLAAAIIDGMVDSEQLKDINTMKSLLFREAKWKVIFGKDFFRSLKDVRSVEAKKEVISLLKKLSNGWHDPQKACDLQVTDIGIRRHAAHSALVDIVFSWSLSDILNSELYETKVGDECNICSSRQLEHVIGKDLYAELQSYNLNESQENAVLSSILTSTCNHKNSVKLVWGPPGTGKTETAACLLWALLNMKCRTMACAPTNVTVVEMVMQFLKFARESNRSNCYWLGDIVLVGTEERQRLPNYDKISDKKMERQDKKKSRIKKEETDALDQNKDSKGGDAENIHNDDIPRLGKYVTENFKRIYHDLRLCIGGLCNNVPSPFISEVAQDMNTVLGLLESVKTLLYSGTFSDEEMTKMCVPCEQFTSDTDEENHTSCTTLRNQRKECLKILRSLYSKFCVPDVSNELLIREFCLRNATLIFSTASSSCNMNLKKMKPLKMLVVDEAAHLKECELLIPLRLPGIQHAILIGDDCQLPATLKSGISWEADFGRSLFERLVSLGQFYNNQILDGANVREANYKLNLLEGAMYGPVINVASANEMSNKLVQKNMVEVAVVSKIVARLYEPSTATGKRVSIGVITPYAVQVFAIQKKLGDKYGKSDNFSISVRSFDGFQGGEEDVIIISTVRSNQNGSLGFLTSFQQTNVALTRARYCLWIVGNGQTLTQKDSIWKKLIHDAESRGCYFNADEDNILAEAIIDGMVESGQLEDLLTTKSLLFKNAKWKGLKCMKNVIETVVADAGDGEEQLMEIYK
;
A
#
# COMPACT_ATOMS: atom_id res chain seq x y z
N MET A 1 -8.06 45.44 -35.43
CA MET A 1 -7.86 44.58 -34.24
C MET A 1 -8.81 43.40 -34.28
N ASN A 2 -8.34 42.19 -33.97
CA ASN A 2 -9.14 40.95 -33.91
C ASN A 2 -10.29 41.07 -32.88
N SER A 3 -11.47 40.53 -33.19
CA SER A 3 -12.66 40.61 -32.34
C SER A 3 -12.49 39.94 -30.97
N SER A 4 -11.65 38.90 -30.88
CA SER A 4 -11.30 38.27 -29.61
C SER A 4 -10.53 39.21 -28.67
N ILE A 5 -9.79 40.17 -29.23
CA ILE A 5 -9.03 41.16 -28.47
C ILE A 5 -9.93 42.36 -28.11
N SER A 6 -10.71 42.86 -29.07
CA SER A 6 -11.54 44.06 -28.90
C SER A 6 -12.66 43.89 -27.85
N LEU A 7 -13.13 42.66 -27.61
CA LEU A 7 -14.24 42.36 -26.71
C LEU A 7 -14.06 42.95 -25.29
N PHE A 8 -12.90 42.73 -24.67
CA PHE A 8 -12.66 43.19 -23.29
C PHE A 8 -12.53 44.72 -23.21
N PRO A 9 -11.65 45.39 -24.02
CA PRO A 9 -11.55 46.84 -24.00
C PRO A 9 -12.86 47.54 -24.37
N ASN A 10 -13.61 47.04 -25.36
CA ASN A 10 -14.89 47.61 -25.76
C ASN A 10 -15.91 47.58 -24.62
N LYS A 11 -15.99 46.46 -23.89
CA LYS A 11 -16.86 46.32 -22.72
C LYS A 11 -16.43 47.22 -21.57
N GLN A 12 -15.14 47.30 -21.25
CA GLN A 12 -14.65 47.95 -20.03
C GLN A 12 -14.37 49.45 -20.18
N PHE A 13 -13.93 49.91 -21.34
CA PHE A 13 -13.56 51.32 -21.57
C PHE A 13 -14.57 52.09 -22.44
N TYR A 14 -15.36 51.39 -23.25
CA TYR A 14 -16.20 52.02 -24.27
C TYR A 14 -17.69 51.65 -24.17
N ASN A 15 -18.10 50.90 -23.14
CA ASN A 15 -19.49 50.47 -22.91
C ASN A 15 -20.14 49.82 -24.15
N ASN A 16 -19.38 48.97 -24.87
CA ASN A 16 -19.80 48.27 -26.10
C ASN A 16 -20.21 49.18 -27.27
N LYS A 17 -19.75 50.44 -27.30
CA LYS A 17 -20.08 51.40 -28.38
C LYS A 17 -19.21 51.24 -29.64
N ILE A 18 -18.14 50.45 -29.60
CA ILE A 18 -17.26 50.23 -30.76
C ILE A 18 -17.75 49.01 -31.56
N LEU A 19 -17.70 49.10 -32.90
CA LEU A 19 -18.05 48.01 -33.81
C LEU A 19 -16.79 47.48 -34.53
N ASP A 20 -16.71 46.17 -34.71
CA ASP A 20 -15.65 45.55 -35.51
C ASP A 20 -15.87 45.79 -37.00
N GLY A 21 -14.79 46.10 -37.73
CA GLY A 21 -14.79 46.22 -39.19
C GLY A 21 -15.12 44.90 -39.91
N ALA A 22 -15.70 45.00 -41.11
CA ALA A 22 -16.17 43.84 -41.87
C ALA A 22 -15.05 42.84 -42.20
N ASN A 23 -13.85 43.35 -42.52
CA ASN A 23 -12.65 42.57 -42.81
C ASN A 23 -12.19 41.66 -41.65
N VAL A 24 -12.49 42.02 -40.39
CA VAL A 24 -12.07 41.27 -39.20
C VAL A 24 -12.95 40.04 -38.96
N ARG A 25 -14.15 40.01 -39.57
CA ARG A 25 -15.13 38.92 -39.40
C ARG A 25 -14.86 37.72 -40.29
N GLU A 26 -13.99 37.87 -41.29
CA GLU A 26 -13.61 36.80 -42.19
C GLU A 26 -12.70 35.77 -41.49
N LYS A 27 -12.88 34.48 -41.80
CA LYS A 27 -12.04 33.40 -41.23
C LYS A 27 -10.56 33.55 -41.62
N SER A 28 -10.28 34.14 -42.79
CA SER A 28 -8.95 34.49 -43.32
C SER A 28 -8.19 35.51 -42.48
N TYR A 29 -8.89 36.31 -41.66
CA TYR A 29 -8.26 37.34 -40.82
C TYR A 29 -7.58 36.74 -39.57
N LYS A 30 -7.97 35.54 -39.13
CA LYS A 30 -7.31 34.86 -38.01
C LYS A 30 -5.95 34.32 -38.46
N ARG A 31 -4.89 34.70 -37.75
CA ARG A 31 -3.55 34.15 -37.94
C ARG A 31 -3.13 33.31 -36.74
N ASN A 32 -2.68 32.08 -37.00
CA ASN A 32 -2.10 31.20 -36.00
C ASN A 32 -0.58 31.16 -36.22
N LEU A 33 0.12 32.11 -35.61
CA LEU A 33 1.55 32.32 -35.86
C LEU A 33 2.45 31.33 -35.09
N LEU A 34 1.95 30.76 -34.00
CA LEU A 34 2.61 29.72 -33.21
C LEU A 34 1.65 28.55 -32.96
N LYS A 35 2.20 27.35 -32.78
CA LYS A 35 1.42 26.15 -32.44
C LYS A 35 1.09 26.12 -30.95
N GLY A 36 -0.13 25.68 -30.61
CA GLY A 36 -0.61 25.49 -29.24
C GLY A 36 -1.60 26.57 -28.78
N ASP A 37 -2.58 26.15 -27.98
CA ASP A 37 -3.70 27.01 -27.54
C ASP A 37 -3.26 28.22 -26.72
N ILE A 38 -2.09 28.13 -26.08
CA ILE A 38 -1.46 29.22 -25.33
C ILE A 38 -1.15 30.46 -26.19
N PHE A 39 -0.98 30.29 -27.50
CA PHE A 39 -0.65 31.36 -28.46
C PHE A 39 -1.84 31.75 -29.36
N GLY A 40 -3.06 31.73 -28.83
CA GLY A 40 -4.26 32.21 -29.53
C GLY A 40 -4.30 33.72 -29.79
N ALA A 41 -5.40 34.20 -30.38
CA ALA A 41 -5.59 35.63 -30.68
C ALA A 41 -5.63 36.53 -29.42
N TYR A 42 -6.08 35.97 -28.29
CA TYR A 42 -6.06 36.62 -26.98
C TYR A 42 -5.68 35.58 -25.93
N SER A 43 -4.56 35.78 -25.24
CA SER A 43 -4.08 34.86 -24.21
C SER A 43 -3.55 35.62 -23.00
N PHE A 44 -3.93 35.16 -21.82
CA PHE A 44 -3.25 35.52 -20.58
C PHE A 44 -2.33 34.37 -20.16
N ILE A 45 -1.02 34.62 -20.18
CA ILE A 45 0.04 33.67 -19.84
C ILE A 45 0.53 33.98 -18.42
N ASN A 46 0.06 33.20 -17.46
CA ASN A 46 0.41 33.33 -16.07
C ASN A 46 1.84 32.87 -15.81
N VAL A 47 2.68 33.79 -15.36
CA VAL A 47 4.02 33.52 -14.84
C VAL A 47 3.92 33.59 -13.31
N ALA A 48 3.68 32.43 -12.69
CA ALA A 48 3.43 32.32 -11.25
C ALA A 48 4.69 32.58 -10.41
N TYR A 49 5.85 32.65 -11.04
CA TYR A 49 7.16 32.65 -10.39
C TYR A 49 7.99 33.88 -10.74
N GLY A 50 8.97 34.18 -9.88
CA GLY A 50 9.78 35.39 -9.98
C GLY A 50 9.19 36.55 -9.17
N SER A 51 10.05 37.48 -8.77
CA SER A 51 9.70 38.68 -8.02
C SER A 51 10.22 39.93 -8.71
N GLU A 52 9.45 41.01 -8.61
CA GLU A 52 9.88 42.33 -9.05
C GLU A 52 11.12 42.81 -8.27
N ALA A 53 12.11 43.34 -8.97
CA ALA A 53 13.32 43.94 -8.42
C ALA A 53 13.44 45.40 -8.88
N LEU A 54 14.03 46.27 -8.04
CA LEU A 54 14.37 47.64 -8.41
C LEU A 54 15.72 47.67 -9.11
N ASN A 55 15.84 48.41 -10.21
CA ASN A 55 17.15 48.71 -10.80
C ASN A 55 17.85 49.88 -10.06
N ASN A 56 19.14 50.11 -10.36
CA ASN A 56 19.94 51.21 -9.81
C ASN A 56 19.37 52.63 -10.10
N LYS A 57 18.32 52.74 -10.92
CA LYS A 57 17.60 53.98 -11.28
C LYS A 57 16.13 53.96 -10.79
N HIS A 58 15.81 53.17 -9.76
CA HIS A 58 14.49 53.03 -9.13
C HIS A 58 13.32 52.53 -10.01
N SER A 59 13.58 51.96 -11.19
CA SER A 59 12.55 51.37 -12.06
C SER A 59 12.42 49.86 -11.83
N GLN A 60 11.19 49.34 -11.78
CA GLN A 60 10.92 47.93 -11.51
C GLN A 60 11.21 47.05 -12.74
N LYS A 61 11.76 45.85 -12.52
CA LYS A 61 11.95 44.81 -13.53
C LYS A 61 11.66 43.43 -12.96
N ASN A 62 11.25 42.50 -13.81
CA ASN A 62 11.06 41.09 -13.51
C ASN A 62 11.80 40.26 -14.57
N ILE A 63 12.97 39.73 -14.18
CA ILE A 63 13.87 38.99 -15.07
C ILE A 63 13.25 37.66 -15.53
N VAL A 64 12.38 37.04 -14.71
CA VAL A 64 11.67 35.81 -15.07
C VAL A 64 10.67 36.08 -16.19
N GLU A 65 9.85 37.13 -16.06
CA GLU A 65 8.98 37.56 -17.15
C GLU A 65 9.77 37.93 -18.41
N ALA A 66 10.89 38.64 -18.27
CA ALA A 66 11.74 39.02 -19.41
C ALA A 66 12.34 37.79 -20.13
N ALA A 67 12.66 36.73 -19.39
CA ALA A 67 13.13 35.47 -19.97
C ALA A 67 12.01 34.76 -20.76
N VAL A 68 10.80 34.70 -20.20
CA VAL A 68 9.61 34.14 -20.89
C VAL A 68 9.29 34.92 -22.16
N VAL A 69 9.27 36.27 -22.09
CA VAL A 69 9.10 37.14 -23.27
C VAL A 69 10.15 36.83 -24.34
N SER A 70 11.43 36.80 -23.97
CA SER A 70 12.52 36.53 -24.90
C SER A 70 12.38 35.18 -25.60
N LYS A 71 11.93 34.15 -24.86
CA LYS A 71 11.69 32.83 -25.45
C LYS A 71 10.52 32.83 -26.44
N ILE A 72 9.43 33.52 -26.16
CA ILE A 72 8.29 33.64 -27.08
C ILE A 72 8.69 34.38 -28.36
N VAL A 73 9.45 35.48 -28.23
CA VAL A 73 9.98 36.23 -29.38
C VAL A 73 10.87 35.34 -30.24
N ALA A 74 11.75 34.54 -29.63
CA ALA A 74 12.59 33.59 -30.36
C ALA A 74 11.78 32.52 -31.10
N SER A 75 10.75 31.94 -30.47
CA SER A 75 9.87 30.97 -31.11
C SER A 75 9.12 31.56 -32.29
N LEU A 76 8.62 32.80 -32.16
CA LEU A 76 7.92 33.49 -33.25
C LEU A 76 8.86 33.83 -34.40
N TYR A 77 10.10 34.22 -34.08
CA TYR A 77 11.13 34.45 -35.09
C TYR A 77 11.41 33.20 -35.90
N GLU A 78 11.64 32.05 -35.25
CA GLU A 78 11.86 30.78 -35.96
C GLU A 78 10.65 30.39 -36.82
N ALA A 79 9.43 30.53 -36.29
CA ALA A 79 8.21 30.29 -37.05
C ALA A 79 8.12 31.20 -38.29
N SER A 80 8.46 32.48 -38.18
CA SER A 80 8.44 33.43 -39.30
C SER A 80 9.45 33.08 -40.40
N ILE A 81 10.61 32.51 -40.03
CA ILE A 81 11.59 32.01 -41.01
C ILE A 81 11.00 30.81 -41.77
N VAL A 82 10.37 29.89 -41.05
CA VAL A 82 9.83 28.65 -41.64
C VAL A 82 8.64 28.93 -42.55
N THR A 83 7.74 29.84 -42.17
CA THR A 83 6.56 30.18 -42.96
C THR A 83 6.82 31.19 -44.06
N GLY A 84 7.91 31.97 -43.95
CA GLY A 84 8.21 33.09 -44.85
C GLY A 84 7.27 34.29 -44.69
N GLU A 85 6.37 34.26 -43.70
CA GLU A 85 5.42 35.35 -43.46
C GLU A 85 6.11 36.57 -42.85
N ARG A 86 5.70 37.76 -43.31
CA ARG A 86 6.09 39.01 -42.64
C ARG A 86 5.30 39.17 -41.36
N VAL A 87 6.00 39.31 -40.23
CA VAL A 87 5.39 39.48 -38.90
C VAL A 87 6.02 40.67 -38.18
N SER A 88 5.16 41.60 -37.76
CA SER A 88 5.53 42.74 -36.93
C SER A 88 5.12 42.52 -35.46
N MET A 89 6.06 42.67 -34.52
CA MET A 89 5.83 42.36 -33.12
C MET A 89 6.22 43.53 -32.20
N GLY A 90 5.33 43.89 -31.30
CA GLY A 90 5.59 44.84 -30.22
C GLY A 90 5.63 44.17 -28.85
N VAL A 91 6.56 44.57 -28.01
CA VAL A 91 6.61 44.22 -26.59
C VAL A 91 6.44 45.49 -25.77
N ILE A 92 5.38 45.53 -24.97
CA ILE A 92 4.98 46.68 -24.17
C ILE A 92 5.19 46.36 -22.69
N SER A 93 5.78 47.30 -21.95
CA SER A 93 5.83 47.22 -20.49
C SER A 93 5.65 48.60 -19.85
N PRO A 94 4.94 48.72 -18.71
CA PRO A 94 4.75 50.02 -18.04
C PRO A 94 6.03 50.55 -17.37
N TYR A 95 7.07 49.72 -17.22
CA TYR A 95 8.32 50.09 -16.55
C TYR A 95 9.50 50.11 -17.52
N ASN A 96 10.19 51.25 -17.62
CA ASN A 96 11.39 51.38 -18.45
C ASN A 96 12.49 50.40 -18.03
N GLY A 97 12.62 50.09 -16.74
CA GLY A 97 13.54 49.06 -16.24
C GLY A 97 13.29 47.68 -16.86
N GLN A 98 12.03 47.32 -17.11
CA GLN A 98 11.67 46.09 -17.80
C GLN A 98 11.93 46.17 -19.30
N VAL A 99 11.63 47.31 -19.94
CA VAL A 99 11.93 47.55 -21.36
C VAL A 99 13.42 47.30 -21.63
N PHE A 100 14.31 47.89 -20.84
CA PHE A 100 15.75 47.68 -20.97
C PHE A 100 16.14 46.21 -20.73
N ALA A 101 15.58 45.55 -19.71
CA ALA A 101 15.89 44.15 -19.42
C ALA A 101 15.47 43.19 -20.56
N ILE A 102 14.34 43.46 -21.20
CA ILE A 102 13.88 42.68 -22.36
C ILE A 102 14.76 42.97 -23.57
N GLN A 103 15.08 44.24 -23.86
CA GLN A 103 15.97 44.62 -24.96
C GLN A 103 17.36 43.98 -24.82
N GLU A 104 17.92 43.99 -23.61
CA GLU A 104 19.20 43.35 -23.30
C GLU A 104 19.15 41.83 -23.54
N LYS A 105 18.07 41.14 -23.10
CA LYS A 105 17.90 39.70 -23.32
C LYS A 105 17.68 39.32 -24.78
N LEU A 106 16.99 40.15 -25.57
CA LEU A 106 16.81 39.92 -27.00
C LEU A 106 18.12 40.19 -27.78
N GLY A 107 18.90 41.17 -27.31
CA GLY A 107 20.12 41.64 -27.97
C GLY A 107 19.84 42.23 -29.36
N GLY A 108 20.89 42.44 -30.15
CA GLY A 108 20.79 42.92 -31.53
C GLY A 108 20.34 41.88 -32.56
N LYS A 109 19.93 40.68 -32.12
CA LYS A 109 19.71 39.49 -32.99
C LYS A 109 18.58 39.67 -34.00
N TYR A 110 17.56 40.43 -33.63
CA TYR A 110 16.31 40.58 -34.39
C TYR A 110 16.15 41.98 -35.02
N GLY A 111 17.21 42.78 -35.05
CA GLY A 111 17.19 44.12 -35.65
C GLY A 111 17.02 44.09 -37.17
N LYS A 112 15.93 44.72 -37.66
CA LYS A 112 15.57 45.00 -39.08
C LYS A 112 16.05 43.95 -40.10
N ARG A 113 15.57 42.70 -39.96
CA ARG A 113 15.59 41.72 -41.06
C ARG A 113 14.32 41.88 -41.90
N THR A 114 14.38 41.59 -43.19
CA THR A 114 13.35 42.00 -44.18
C THR A 114 11.92 41.47 -43.91
N ASN A 115 11.76 40.40 -43.12
CA ASN A 115 10.46 39.78 -42.86
C ASN A 115 10.07 39.66 -41.37
N PHE A 116 10.89 40.15 -40.43
CA PHE A 116 10.55 40.12 -39.00
C PHE A 116 11.07 41.35 -38.27
N SER A 117 10.19 42.06 -37.57
CA SER A 117 10.52 43.25 -36.79
C SER A 117 10.01 43.15 -35.36
N VAL A 118 10.87 43.48 -34.39
CA VAL A 118 10.52 43.53 -32.98
C VAL A 118 10.77 44.93 -32.43
N SER A 119 9.75 45.57 -31.88
CA SER A 119 9.87 46.83 -31.13
C SER A 119 9.61 46.56 -29.64
N VAL A 120 10.49 47.02 -28.76
CA VAL A 120 10.32 46.93 -27.29
C VAL A 120 10.33 48.33 -26.73
N GLN A 121 9.19 48.79 -26.21
CA GLN A 121 9.03 50.16 -25.71
C GLN A 121 8.07 50.22 -24.52
N SER A 122 8.00 51.38 -23.88
CA SER A 122 6.99 51.66 -22.87
C SER A 122 5.61 51.87 -23.50
N VAL A 123 4.56 51.88 -22.68
CA VAL A 123 3.19 52.16 -23.15
C VAL A 123 3.10 53.49 -23.91
N ASP A 124 3.78 54.52 -23.42
CA ASP A 124 3.77 55.86 -24.03
C ASP A 124 4.47 55.86 -25.41
N GLY A 125 5.50 55.00 -25.60
CA GLY A 125 6.18 54.86 -26.90
C GLY A 125 5.31 54.23 -28.00
N PHE A 126 4.33 53.41 -27.63
CA PHE A 126 3.38 52.77 -28.56
C PHE A 126 2.11 53.60 -28.82
N GLN A 127 2.07 54.85 -28.36
CA GLN A 127 0.91 55.71 -28.61
C GLN A 127 0.81 56.07 -30.11
N GLY A 128 -0.23 55.55 -30.77
CA GLY A 128 -0.47 55.78 -32.21
C GLY A 128 0.09 54.71 -33.16
N GLY A 129 0.81 53.70 -32.65
CA GLY A 129 1.26 52.55 -33.44
C GLY A 129 0.39 51.30 -33.25
N GLU A 130 0.42 50.39 -34.21
CA GLU A 130 -0.17 49.04 -34.12
C GLU A 130 0.81 48.00 -34.66
N GLU A 131 0.79 46.79 -34.09
CA GLU A 131 1.64 45.68 -34.51
C GLU A 131 0.80 44.42 -34.73
N ASP A 132 1.29 43.47 -35.52
CA ASP A 132 0.59 42.21 -35.78
C ASP A 132 0.41 41.37 -34.50
N VAL A 133 1.46 41.33 -33.68
CA VAL A 133 1.48 40.67 -32.37
C VAL A 133 1.94 41.63 -31.28
N ILE A 134 1.22 41.69 -30.16
CA ILE A 134 1.65 42.43 -28.97
C ILE A 134 1.83 41.49 -27.80
N ILE A 135 2.99 41.58 -27.15
CA ILE A 135 3.23 41.02 -25.83
C ILE A 135 3.18 42.15 -24.80
N ILE A 136 2.38 42.01 -23.75
CA ILE A 136 2.38 42.92 -22.61
C ILE A 136 3.05 42.23 -21.41
N SER A 137 4.18 42.76 -20.94
CA SER A 137 4.81 42.31 -19.67
C SER A 137 4.38 43.23 -18.53
N THR A 138 3.65 42.66 -17.57
CA THR A 138 3.05 43.41 -16.45
C THR A 138 4.04 43.69 -15.31
N VAL A 139 5.15 42.94 -15.21
CA VAL A 139 6.24 43.07 -14.23
C VAL A 139 5.85 42.75 -12.79
N ARG A 140 4.61 43.04 -12.38
CA ARG A 140 4.18 42.99 -10.98
C ARG A 140 4.01 41.55 -10.51
N SER A 141 4.80 41.20 -9.51
CA SER A 141 4.77 39.89 -8.85
C SER A 141 5.14 40.08 -7.38
N ASN A 142 4.12 40.33 -6.56
CA ASN A 142 4.27 40.62 -5.13
C ASN A 142 3.07 40.08 -4.32
N LYS A 143 3.29 39.81 -3.03
CA LYS A 143 2.30 39.21 -2.13
C LYS A 143 1.19 40.18 -1.71
N VAL A 144 1.45 41.50 -1.78
CA VAL A 144 0.53 42.56 -1.32
C VAL A 144 -0.49 42.94 -2.41
N GLY A 145 -0.33 42.45 -3.63
CA GLY A 145 -1.22 42.79 -4.75
C GLY A 145 -1.04 44.21 -5.28
N ALA A 146 0.11 44.84 -5.03
CA ALA A 146 0.39 46.20 -5.47
C ALA A 146 0.60 46.23 -7.00
N LEU A 147 -0.14 47.10 -7.68
CA LEU A 147 -0.17 47.20 -9.15
C LEU A 147 0.71 48.35 -9.70
N GLY A 148 0.98 49.38 -8.91
CA GLY A 148 1.81 50.52 -9.32
C GLY A 148 1.32 51.18 -10.61
N LEU A 149 2.17 51.30 -11.64
CA LEU A 149 1.87 51.98 -12.90
C LEU A 149 0.74 51.31 -13.71
N LEU A 150 0.37 50.08 -13.38
CA LEU A 150 -0.76 49.36 -13.97
C LEU A 150 -2.13 49.91 -13.54
N THR A 151 -2.20 50.78 -12.53
CA THR A 151 -3.47 51.38 -12.10
C THR A 151 -4.00 52.44 -13.08
N ASN A 152 -3.16 52.97 -13.97
CA ASN A 152 -3.57 53.96 -14.95
C ASN A 152 -4.43 53.31 -16.06
N LEU A 153 -5.72 53.64 -16.06
CA LEU A 153 -6.70 53.10 -16.99
C LEU A 153 -6.44 53.48 -18.45
N GLN A 154 -5.99 54.72 -18.70
CA GLN A 154 -5.71 55.20 -20.06
C GLN A 154 -4.53 54.44 -20.67
N ARG A 155 -3.45 54.27 -19.91
CA ARG A 155 -2.28 53.48 -20.33
C ARG A 155 -2.62 52.00 -20.54
N THR A 156 -3.45 51.44 -19.67
CA THR A 156 -3.94 50.07 -19.82
C THR A 156 -4.73 49.90 -21.11
N ASN A 157 -5.66 50.82 -21.41
CA ASN A 157 -6.42 50.80 -22.65
C ASN A 157 -5.52 50.93 -23.89
N VAL A 158 -4.54 51.86 -23.86
CA VAL A 158 -3.55 51.99 -24.94
C VAL A 158 -2.84 50.65 -25.17
N ALA A 159 -2.26 50.05 -24.13
CA ALA A 159 -1.51 48.80 -24.26
C ALA A 159 -2.36 47.64 -24.82
N LEU A 160 -3.59 47.46 -24.33
CA LEU A 160 -4.48 46.38 -24.76
C LEU A 160 -4.99 46.52 -26.21
N THR A 161 -4.96 47.73 -26.77
CA THR A 161 -5.53 48.04 -28.08
C THR A 161 -4.49 48.20 -29.19
N ARG A 162 -3.21 47.83 -28.96
CA ARG A 162 -2.15 47.93 -29.99
C ARG A 162 -2.07 46.71 -30.93
N ALA A 163 -2.75 45.62 -30.60
CA ALA A 163 -2.61 44.35 -31.30
C ALA A 163 -3.57 44.21 -32.48
N ARG A 164 -3.07 43.87 -33.68
CA ARG A 164 -3.92 43.60 -34.84
C ARG A 164 -4.49 42.18 -34.84
N TYR A 165 -3.65 41.17 -34.59
CA TYR A 165 -4.04 39.75 -34.69
C TYR A 165 -3.94 39.00 -33.36
N CYS A 166 -2.84 39.16 -32.62
CA CYS A 166 -2.58 38.41 -31.39
C CYS A 166 -2.16 39.32 -30.23
N LEU A 167 -2.84 39.19 -29.09
CA LEU A 167 -2.47 39.84 -27.82
C LEU A 167 -2.12 38.79 -26.77
N TRP A 168 -0.88 38.79 -26.32
CA TRP A 168 -0.37 37.88 -25.28
C TRP A 168 0.06 38.66 -24.04
N ILE A 169 -0.64 38.47 -22.94
CA ILE A 169 -0.39 39.19 -21.69
C ILE A 169 0.39 38.28 -20.76
N ILE A 170 1.56 38.71 -20.32
CA ILE A 170 2.47 37.97 -19.46
C ILE A 170 2.51 38.65 -18.08
N GLY A 171 2.15 37.89 -17.05
CA GLY A 171 2.10 38.44 -15.70
C GLY A 171 1.75 37.44 -14.61
N ASN A 172 1.87 37.87 -13.35
CA ASN A 172 1.46 37.06 -12.21
C ASN A 172 -0.04 37.21 -11.95
N GLY A 173 -0.83 36.20 -12.35
CA GLY A 173 -2.28 36.20 -12.19
C GLY A 173 -2.76 36.32 -10.74
N LYS A 174 -1.99 35.83 -9.75
CA LYS A 174 -2.34 35.99 -8.33
C LYS A 174 -2.21 37.44 -7.87
N THR A 175 -1.11 38.11 -8.22
CA THR A 175 -0.89 39.53 -7.90
C THR A 175 -1.95 40.41 -8.57
N LEU A 176 -2.25 40.16 -9.84
CA LEU A 176 -3.22 40.97 -10.60
C LEU A 176 -4.68 40.78 -10.16
N MET A 177 -5.04 39.63 -9.57
CA MET A 177 -6.39 39.36 -9.05
C MET A 177 -6.65 39.89 -7.62
N HIS A 178 -5.59 40.29 -6.90
CA HIS A 178 -5.68 40.57 -5.47
C HIS A 178 -6.59 41.75 -5.15
N ASN A 179 -6.37 42.90 -5.81
CA ASN A 179 -7.12 44.12 -5.57
C ASN A 179 -8.23 44.33 -6.60
N ASN A 180 -9.32 44.99 -6.20
CA ASN A 180 -10.42 45.31 -7.10
C ASN A 180 -9.98 46.33 -8.16
N SER A 181 -9.60 45.84 -9.34
CA SER A 181 -8.99 46.63 -10.40
C SER A 181 -9.41 46.10 -11.77
N ILE A 182 -9.16 46.89 -12.82
CA ILE A 182 -9.43 46.45 -14.19
C ILE A 182 -8.63 45.20 -14.58
N TRP A 183 -7.45 45.01 -13.99
CA TRP A 183 -6.62 43.82 -14.21
C TRP A 183 -7.22 42.56 -13.57
N LYS A 184 -7.91 42.69 -12.43
CA LYS A 184 -8.72 41.59 -11.87
C LYS A 184 -9.83 41.19 -12.84
N ASN A 185 -10.55 42.16 -13.39
CA ASN A 185 -11.60 41.93 -14.39
C ASN A 185 -11.03 41.28 -15.65
N LEU A 186 -9.85 41.71 -16.10
CA LEU A 186 -9.14 41.16 -17.25
C LEU A 186 -8.76 39.69 -17.07
N VAL A 187 -8.17 39.36 -15.91
CA VAL A 187 -7.80 37.98 -15.59
C VAL A 187 -9.05 37.09 -15.49
N GLN A 188 -10.14 37.60 -14.93
CA GLN A 188 -11.43 36.89 -14.89
C GLN A 188 -12.02 36.68 -16.29
N ASP A 189 -11.96 37.68 -17.17
CA ASP A 189 -12.38 37.56 -18.58
C ASP A 189 -11.57 36.50 -19.33
N ALA A 190 -10.24 36.50 -19.15
CA ALA A 190 -9.39 35.49 -19.75
C ALA A 190 -9.74 34.08 -19.25
N LYS A 191 -10.04 33.91 -17.95
CA LYS A 191 -10.47 32.62 -17.39
C LYS A 191 -11.83 32.17 -17.91
N SER A 192 -12.83 33.05 -17.95
CA SER A 192 -14.19 32.71 -18.40
C SER A 192 -14.23 32.32 -19.88
N ARG A 193 -13.31 32.86 -20.68
CA ARG A 193 -13.19 32.58 -22.11
C ARG A 193 -12.25 31.42 -22.44
N GLY A 194 -11.68 30.75 -21.42
CA GLY A 194 -10.73 29.65 -21.62
C GLY A 194 -9.36 30.10 -22.18
N CYS A 195 -9.02 31.38 -22.08
CA CYS A 195 -7.79 31.99 -22.60
C CYS A 195 -6.73 32.25 -21.50
N TYR A 196 -6.87 31.63 -20.32
CA TYR A 196 -5.93 31.74 -19.21
C TYR A 196 -5.05 30.48 -19.14
N PHE A 197 -3.75 30.66 -19.32
CA PHE A 197 -2.77 29.57 -19.39
C PHE A 197 -1.67 29.77 -18.34
N ASN A 198 -1.06 28.66 -17.91
CA ASN A 198 0.03 28.66 -16.95
C ASN A 198 1.34 28.37 -17.70
N ALA A 199 2.29 29.31 -17.67
CA ALA A 199 3.54 29.23 -18.43
C ALA A 199 4.39 28.02 -18.02
N ASP A 200 4.31 27.60 -16.75
CA ASP A 200 5.02 26.45 -16.22
C ASP A 200 4.51 25.11 -16.75
N LYS A 201 3.31 25.05 -17.34
CA LYS A 201 2.81 23.83 -17.98
C LYS A 201 3.48 23.58 -19.33
N ASP A 202 3.93 24.62 -20.02
CA ASP A 202 4.65 24.49 -21.29
C ASP A 202 6.15 24.24 -21.04
N ASN A 203 6.71 23.18 -21.64
CA ASN A 203 8.10 22.78 -21.40
C ASN A 203 9.12 23.84 -21.86
N THR A 204 8.83 24.58 -22.94
CA THR A 204 9.73 25.61 -23.47
C THR A 204 9.72 26.85 -22.59
N LEU A 205 8.55 27.24 -22.09
CA LEU A 205 8.41 28.39 -21.19
C LEU A 205 8.87 28.05 -19.76
N ALA A 206 8.65 26.82 -19.28
CA ALA A 206 9.18 26.35 -17.99
C ALA A 206 10.71 26.42 -17.94
N ALA A 207 11.40 26.05 -19.02
CA ALA A 207 12.84 26.22 -19.13
C ALA A 207 13.26 27.70 -19.04
N ALA A 208 12.54 28.60 -19.74
CA ALA A 208 12.81 30.03 -19.67
C ALA A 208 12.57 30.63 -18.28
N ILE A 209 11.57 30.13 -17.54
CA ILE A 209 11.31 30.51 -16.14
C ILE A 209 12.51 30.16 -15.26
N ILE A 210 13.03 28.93 -15.39
CA ILE A 210 14.21 28.48 -14.63
C ILE A 210 15.43 29.35 -14.95
N ASP A 211 15.70 29.59 -16.24
CA ASP A 211 16.83 30.43 -16.66
C ASP A 211 16.72 31.84 -16.07
N GLY A 212 15.51 32.43 -16.08
CA GLY A 212 15.25 33.73 -15.47
C GLY A 212 15.40 33.74 -13.94
N MET A 213 15.06 32.65 -13.24
CA MET A 213 15.28 32.53 -11.79
C MET A 213 16.77 32.47 -11.44
N VAL A 214 17.56 31.77 -12.26
CA VAL A 214 19.01 31.65 -12.09
C VAL A 214 19.68 33.01 -12.33
N ASP A 215 19.31 33.69 -13.41
CA ASP A 215 19.83 35.03 -13.78
C ASP A 215 19.48 36.11 -12.74
N SER A 216 18.41 35.93 -11.96
CA SER A 216 17.96 36.89 -10.96
C SER A 216 18.41 36.57 -9.53
N GLU A 217 19.17 35.48 -9.34
CA GLU A 217 19.55 34.95 -8.02
C GLU A 217 18.35 34.69 -7.08
N GLN A 218 17.13 34.56 -7.62
CA GLN A 218 15.89 34.39 -6.85
C GLN A 218 15.63 32.92 -6.45
N LEU A 219 16.70 32.13 -6.25
CA LEU A 219 16.69 30.72 -5.87
C LEU A 219 16.25 30.50 -4.40
N LYS A 220 15.14 31.13 -3.98
CA LYS A 220 14.68 31.11 -2.58
C LYS A 220 13.87 29.86 -2.25
N ASP A 221 13.03 29.37 -3.17
CA ASP A 221 12.10 28.27 -2.93
C ASP A 221 12.56 26.93 -3.55
N ILE A 222 12.99 26.03 -2.67
CA ILE A 222 13.48 24.68 -2.96
C ILE A 222 12.42 23.82 -3.69
N ASN A 223 11.14 23.96 -3.33
CA ASN A 223 10.06 23.14 -3.89
C ASN A 223 9.68 23.57 -5.31
N THR A 224 9.79 24.86 -5.60
CA THR A 224 9.48 25.45 -6.91
C THR A 224 10.43 24.95 -8.00
N MET A 225 11.72 24.86 -7.69
CA MET A 225 12.72 24.38 -8.64
C MET A 225 12.58 22.87 -8.88
N LYS A 226 12.30 22.10 -7.83
CA LYS A 226 12.05 20.65 -7.91
C LYS A 226 10.87 20.33 -8.84
N SER A 227 9.76 21.07 -8.71
CA SER A 227 8.55 20.84 -9.52
C SER A 227 8.71 21.24 -10.99
N LEU A 228 9.64 22.14 -11.32
CA LEU A 228 9.88 22.59 -12.69
C LEU A 228 10.99 21.80 -13.40
N LEU A 229 12.09 21.47 -12.70
CA LEU A 229 13.24 20.78 -13.28
C LEU A 229 13.02 19.27 -13.49
N PHE A 230 12.32 18.62 -12.56
CA PHE A 230 12.24 17.16 -12.50
C PHE A 230 10.83 16.63 -12.77
N ARG A 231 9.93 17.46 -13.31
CA ARG A 231 8.54 17.06 -13.58
C ARG A 231 8.43 15.84 -14.50
N GLU A 232 9.29 15.79 -15.52
CA GLU A 232 9.34 14.74 -16.53
C GLU A 232 10.66 13.93 -16.45
N ALA A 233 11.43 14.09 -15.38
CA ALA A 233 12.74 13.46 -15.26
C ALA A 233 12.64 11.96 -15.00
N LYS A 234 13.53 11.18 -15.65
CA LYS A 234 13.62 9.71 -15.48
C LYS A 234 13.98 9.29 -14.05
N TRP A 235 14.80 10.05 -13.34
CA TRP A 235 15.26 9.79 -11.98
C TRP A 235 14.68 10.84 -11.05
N LYS A 236 14.12 10.40 -9.92
CA LYS A 236 13.70 11.33 -8.87
C LYS A 236 14.96 11.82 -8.15
N VAL A 237 15.27 13.10 -8.35
CA VAL A 237 16.47 13.73 -7.77
C VAL A 237 16.09 14.39 -6.46
N ILE A 238 16.66 13.90 -5.37
CA ILE A 238 16.47 14.46 -4.03
C ILE A 238 17.76 15.13 -3.61
N PHE A 239 17.63 16.39 -3.23
CA PHE A 239 18.72 17.19 -2.71
C PHE A 239 18.55 17.35 -1.22
N GLY A 240 19.60 17.06 -0.47
CA GLY A 240 19.73 17.43 0.92
C GLY A 240 19.70 18.94 1.13
N LYS A 241 19.45 19.36 2.37
CA LYS A 241 19.36 20.79 2.72
C LYS A 241 20.70 21.50 2.52
N ASP A 242 21.82 20.78 2.66
CA ASP A 242 23.15 21.34 2.52
C ASP A 242 23.59 21.49 1.06
N PHE A 243 23.07 20.67 0.14
CA PHE A 243 23.27 20.88 -1.30
C PHE A 243 22.75 22.25 -1.74
N PHE A 244 21.52 22.61 -1.35
CA PHE A 244 20.95 23.91 -1.75
C PHE A 244 21.57 25.09 -1.00
N ARG A 245 22.02 24.90 0.25
CA ARG A 245 22.82 25.90 0.96
C ARG A 245 24.10 26.18 0.18
N SER A 246 24.80 25.13 -0.23
CA SER A 246 26.01 25.23 -1.04
C SER A 246 25.76 25.85 -2.42
N LEU A 247 24.65 25.49 -3.09
CA LEU A 247 24.27 26.05 -4.39
C LEU A 247 23.93 27.55 -4.30
N LYS A 248 23.33 28.00 -3.20
CA LYS A 248 23.09 29.42 -2.93
C LYS A 248 24.41 30.18 -2.77
N ASP A 249 25.40 29.56 -2.12
CA ASP A 249 26.72 30.15 -1.85
C ASP A 249 27.62 30.25 -3.11
N VAL A 250 27.29 29.54 -4.20
CA VAL A 250 27.98 29.69 -5.49
C VAL A 250 27.70 31.08 -6.08
N ARG A 251 28.73 31.93 -6.17
CA ARG A 251 28.58 33.31 -6.69
C ARG A 251 28.54 33.42 -8.22
N SER A 252 29.08 32.44 -8.95
CA SER A 252 29.03 32.44 -10.42
C SER A 252 27.68 31.93 -10.93
N VAL A 253 27.06 32.72 -11.82
CA VAL A 253 25.81 32.36 -12.50
C VAL A 253 26.07 31.24 -13.51
N GLU A 254 27.23 31.26 -14.16
CA GLU A 254 27.69 30.26 -15.13
C GLU A 254 27.85 28.89 -14.45
N ALA A 255 28.52 28.85 -13.29
CA ALA A 255 28.66 27.62 -12.50
C ALA A 255 27.30 27.07 -12.03
N LYS A 256 26.37 27.94 -11.61
CA LYS A 256 24.99 27.53 -11.27
C LYS A 256 24.27 26.91 -12.48
N LYS A 257 24.43 27.49 -13.69
CA LYS A 257 23.84 26.96 -14.94
C LYS A 257 24.42 25.60 -15.30
N GLU A 258 25.73 25.40 -15.15
CA GLU A 258 26.38 24.11 -15.39
C GLU A 258 25.89 23.02 -14.43
N VAL A 259 25.81 23.33 -13.13
CA VAL A 259 25.27 22.40 -12.13
C VAL A 259 23.83 22.00 -12.47
N ILE A 260 22.97 22.96 -12.83
CA ILE A 260 21.57 22.67 -13.20
C ILE A 260 21.52 21.83 -14.50
N SER A 261 22.39 22.11 -15.47
CA SER A 261 22.49 21.33 -16.71
C SER A 261 22.92 19.89 -16.44
N LEU A 262 23.93 19.69 -15.58
CA LEU A 262 24.37 18.37 -15.14
C LEU A 262 23.26 17.62 -14.40
N LEU A 263 22.53 18.30 -13.51
CA LEU A 263 21.39 17.71 -12.80
C LEU A 263 20.28 17.27 -13.76
N LYS A 264 19.97 18.08 -14.79
CA LYS A 264 19.02 17.69 -15.85
C LYS A 264 19.51 16.47 -16.65
N LYS A 265 20.81 16.37 -16.92
CA LYS A 265 21.40 15.22 -17.63
C LYS A 265 21.33 13.96 -16.78
N LEU A 266 21.79 14.03 -15.53
CA LEU A 266 21.75 12.92 -14.58
C LEU A 266 20.31 12.49 -14.29
N SER A 267 19.40 13.44 -14.09
CA SER A 267 17.99 13.15 -13.86
C SER A 267 17.30 12.48 -15.05
N ASN A 268 17.86 12.57 -16.26
CA ASN A 268 17.34 11.96 -17.47
C ASN A 268 18.11 10.69 -17.90
N GLY A 269 18.93 10.13 -17.01
CA GLY A 269 19.61 8.85 -17.24
C GLY A 269 20.87 8.95 -18.10
N TRP A 270 21.54 10.10 -18.10
CA TRP A 270 22.88 10.20 -18.70
C TRP A 270 23.88 9.35 -17.92
N HIS A 271 24.45 8.34 -18.59
CA HIS A 271 25.52 7.47 -18.12
C HIS A 271 26.57 7.36 -19.23
N ASP A 272 27.77 7.92 -19.03
CA ASP A 272 28.90 7.78 -19.97
C ASP A 272 29.93 6.81 -19.35
N PRO A 273 30.01 5.55 -19.81
CA PRO A 273 30.93 4.55 -19.26
C PRO A 273 32.41 4.89 -19.48
N GLN A 274 32.74 5.68 -20.50
CA GLN A 274 34.14 5.94 -20.90
C GLN A 274 34.73 7.18 -20.21
N LYS A 275 33.91 8.09 -19.67
CA LYS A 275 34.38 9.26 -18.90
C LYS A 275 34.23 9.13 -17.39
N ALA A 276 33.68 8.03 -16.88
CA ALA A 276 33.51 7.79 -15.45
C ALA A 276 34.85 7.67 -14.68
N CYS A 277 35.96 7.34 -15.36
CA CYS A 277 37.29 7.31 -14.75
C CYS A 277 38.00 8.67 -14.69
N ASP A 278 37.57 9.67 -15.48
CA ASP A 278 38.29 10.95 -15.63
C ASP A 278 37.53 12.18 -15.10
N LEU A 279 36.38 12.00 -14.43
CA LEU A 279 35.74 13.06 -13.66
C LEU A 279 36.45 13.24 -12.29
N GLN A 280 37.74 13.60 -12.33
CA GLN A 280 38.31 14.35 -11.23
C GLN A 280 37.62 15.71 -11.19
N VAL A 281 37.06 16.05 -10.04
CA VAL A 281 36.50 17.37 -9.72
C VAL A 281 37.66 18.38 -9.63
N THR A 282 38.29 18.67 -10.75
CA THR A 282 39.43 19.60 -10.86
C THR A 282 39.15 20.79 -11.77
N ASP A 283 38.16 20.72 -12.66
CA ASP A 283 37.86 21.83 -13.60
C ASP A 283 36.77 22.79 -13.14
N ILE A 284 36.14 22.56 -11.99
CA ILE A 284 35.24 23.55 -11.39
C ILE A 284 36.00 24.21 -10.25
N GLY A 285 36.44 25.45 -10.45
CA GLY A 285 37.18 26.29 -9.49
C GLY A 285 36.41 26.62 -8.21
N ILE A 286 35.98 25.61 -7.47
CA ILE A 286 35.35 25.68 -6.16
C ILE A 286 36.33 25.07 -5.17
N ARG A 287 36.75 25.87 -4.18
CA ARG A 287 37.76 25.51 -3.17
C ARG A 287 37.47 24.13 -2.56
N ARG A 288 38.50 23.28 -2.57
CA ARG A 288 38.57 21.84 -2.22
C ARG A 288 37.91 21.37 -0.90
N HIS A 289 37.42 22.24 -0.01
CA HIS A 289 36.86 21.81 1.27
C HIS A 289 35.33 21.79 1.37
N ALA A 290 34.58 22.41 0.44
CA ALA A 290 33.11 22.44 0.52
C ALA A 290 32.39 21.39 -0.35
N ALA A 291 33.06 20.82 -1.37
CA ALA A 291 32.40 19.95 -2.35
C ALA A 291 32.24 18.50 -1.89
N HIS A 292 33.14 17.97 -1.05
CA HIS A 292 33.04 16.59 -0.53
C HIS A 292 31.88 16.39 0.46
N SER A 293 31.39 17.44 1.12
CA SER A 293 30.19 17.33 1.97
C SER A 293 28.88 17.57 1.21
N ALA A 294 28.90 18.25 0.06
CA ALA A 294 27.69 18.66 -0.66
C ALA A 294 27.14 17.59 -1.66
N LEU A 295 28.00 16.70 -2.16
CA LEU A 295 27.61 15.63 -3.11
C LEU A 295 27.14 14.33 -2.43
N VAL A 296 27.45 14.15 -1.14
CA VAL A 296 26.97 13.03 -0.31
C VAL A 296 25.44 13.12 -0.05
N ASP A 297 24.85 14.27 -0.37
CA ASP A 297 23.45 14.63 -0.08
C ASP A 297 22.51 14.54 -1.30
N ILE A 298 23.00 14.05 -2.45
CA ILE A 298 22.16 13.84 -3.65
C ILE A 298 21.78 12.36 -3.73
N VAL A 299 20.54 12.03 -3.35
CA VAL A 299 20.01 10.67 -3.47
C VAL A 299 19.24 10.58 -4.78
N PHE A 300 19.79 9.84 -5.73
CA PHE A 300 19.07 9.41 -6.92
C PHE A 300 18.25 8.17 -6.56
N SER A 301 16.93 8.31 -6.42
CA SER A 301 16.06 7.14 -6.24
C SER A 301 15.62 6.63 -7.61
N TRP A 302 15.85 5.34 -7.82
CA TRP A 302 15.52 4.60 -9.03
C TRP A 302 14.05 4.81 -9.40
N SER A 303 13.78 5.16 -10.66
CA SER A 303 12.46 4.90 -11.24
C SER A 303 12.56 3.60 -12.05
N LEU A 304 11.70 2.64 -11.73
CA LEU A 304 11.73 1.28 -12.25
C LEU A 304 11.20 1.16 -13.68
N SER A 305 10.78 2.27 -14.30
CA SER A 305 10.27 2.26 -15.66
C SER A 305 11.30 1.70 -16.64
N ASP A 306 12.60 1.90 -16.38
CA ASP A 306 13.66 1.39 -17.25
C ASP A 306 14.25 0.04 -16.81
N ILE A 307 13.98 -0.53 -15.62
CA ILE A 307 14.30 -1.98 -15.37
C ILE A 307 13.28 -2.87 -16.08
N LEU A 308 12.04 -2.39 -16.20
CA LEU A 308 11.07 -3.01 -17.08
C LEU A 308 11.47 -2.75 -18.55
N ASN A 309 11.85 -1.53 -18.95
CA ASN A 309 12.17 -1.25 -20.35
C ASN A 309 13.63 -1.55 -20.82
N SER A 310 14.58 -1.96 -19.96
CA SER A 310 15.96 -2.29 -20.36
C SER A 310 16.05 -3.77 -20.75
N GLU A 311 15.96 -4.06 -22.05
CA GLU A 311 16.30 -5.33 -22.74
C GLU A 311 15.75 -6.67 -22.16
N LEU A 312 14.98 -6.65 -21.06
CA LEU A 312 14.42 -7.82 -20.38
C LEU A 312 12.88 -7.82 -20.32
N TYR A 313 12.18 -6.68 -20.48
CA TYR A 313 10.71 -6.63 -20.47
C TYR A 313 10.12 -5.52 -21.38
N GLU A 314 10.10 -5.72 -22.70
CA GLU A 314 9.28 -4.92 -23.66
C GLU A 314 7.74 -5.07 -23.45
N THR A 315 7.32 -5.54 -22.29
CA THR A 315 5.95 -5.97 -22.04
C THR A 315 5.13 -4.83 -21.48
N LYS A 316 4.18 -4.31 -22.28
CA LYS A 316 3.03 -3.54 -21.78
C LYS A 316 2.43 -4.28 -20.58
N VAL A 317 2.62 -3.74 -19.38
CA VAL A 317 2.13 -4.35 -18.14
C VAL A 317 0.60 -4.27 -18.16
N GLY A 318 -0.07 -5.40 -17.91
CA GLY A 318 -1.54 -5.49 -17.89
C GLY A 318 -2.23 -6.04 -19.15
N ASP A 319 -1.60 -6.12 -20.33
CA ASP A 319 -2.30 -6.69 -21.52
C ASP A 319 -2.34 -8.23 -21.44
N GLU A 320 -3.54 -8.81 -21.53
CA GLU A 320 -3.74 -10.24 -21.71
C GLU A 320 -3.10 -10.74 -23.01
N CYS A 321 -2.62 -11.98 -23.01
CA CYS A 321 -2.03 -12.56 -24.21
C CYS A 321 -3.12 -12.94 -25.20
N ASN A 322 -3.26 -12.18 -26.29
CA ASN A 322 -4.23 -12.42 -27.37
C ASN A 322 -4.23 -13.85 -27.95
N ILE A 323 -3.12 -14.59 -27.79
CA ILE A 323 -2.98 -15.99 -28.24
C ILE A 323 -3.52 -16.97 -27.19
N CYS A 324 -3.38 -16.65 -25.91
CA CYS A 324 -3.79 -17.52 -24.81
C CYS A 324 -5.25 -17.29 -24.39
N SER A 325 -5.83 -16.11 -24.65
CA SER A 325 -7.21 -15.76 -24.28
C SER A 325 -8.28 -16.63 -24.95
N SER A 326 -7.93 -17.40 -26.00
CA SER A 326 -8.85 -18.33 -26.68
C SER A 326 -8.82 -19.76 -26.16
N ARG A 327 -8.01 -20.08 -25.13
CA ARG A 327 -7.90 -21.43 -24.58
C ARG A 327 -9.02 -21.70 -23.57
N GLN A 328 -9.72 -22.83 -23.72
CA GLN A 328 -10.67 -23.29 -22.72
C GLN A 328 -9.93 -23.72 -21.44
N LEU A 329 -10.28 -23.10 -20.31
CA LEU A 329 -9.69 -23.34 -18.98
C LEU A 329 -9.72 -24.81 -18.56
N GLU A 330 -10.81 -25.53 -18.86
CA GLU A 330 -10.94 -26.96 -18.56
C GLU A 330 -9.83 -27.80 -19.19
N HIS A 331 -9.37 -27.43 -20.40
CA HIS A 331 -8.30 -28.13 -21.10
C HIS A 331 -6.91 -27.80 -20.53
N VAL A 332 -6.76 -26.64 -19.88
CA VAL A 332 -5.47 -26.17 -19.32
C VAL A 332 -5.23 -26.76 -17.93
N ILE A 333 -6.27 -26.83 -17.10
CA ILE A 333 -6.19 -27.20 -15.68
C ILE A 333 -6.54 -28.68 -15.46
N GLY A 334 -7.30 -29.27 -16.40
CA GLY A 334 -7.88 -30.61 -16.29
C GLY A 334 -9.21 -30.57 -15.54
N LYS A 335 -10.18 -31.38 -15.99
CA LYS A 335 -11.56 -31.38 -15.45
C LYS A 335 -11.64 -31.63 -13.94
N ASP A 336 -10.79 -32.52 -13.43
CA ASP A 336 -10.80 -32.86 -12.00
C ASP A 336 -10.34 -31.71 -11.12
N LEU A 337 -9.30 -30.98 -11.54
CA LEU A 337 -8.77 -29.85 -10.77
C LEU A 337 -9.68 -28.61 -10.90
N TYR A 338 -10.31 -28.43 -12.06
CA TYR A 338 -11.31 -27.37 -12.26
C TYR A 338 -12.57 -27.59 -11.40
N ALA A 339 -13.09 -28.82 -11.36
CA ALA A 339 -14.23 -29.16 -10.51
C ALA A 339 -13.91 -29.01 -9.00
N GLU A 340 -12.68 -29.33 -8.60
CA GLU A 340 -12.22 -29.15 -7.22
C GLU A 340 -12.07 -27.65 -6.88
N LEU A 341 -11.60 -26.82 -7.81
CA LEU A 341 -11.59 -25.35 -7.66
C LEU A 341 -12.99 -24.79 -7.44
N GLN A 342 -13.97 -25.26 -8.22
CA GLN A 342 -15.38 -24.85 -8.08
C GLN A 342 -16.03 -25.32 -6.77
N SER A 343 -15.46 -26.36 -6.13
CA SER A 343 -15.96 -26.83 -4.82
C SER A 343 -15.55 -25.91 -3.67
N TYR A 344 -14.50 -25.11 -3.86
CA TYR A 344 -14.16 -24.05 -2.92
C TYR A 344 -15.13 -22.89 -3.16
N ASN A 345 -15.89 -22.51 -2.14
CA ASN A 345 -16.96 -21.51 -2.18
C ASN A 345 -16.43 -20.07 -2.35
N LEU A 346 -15.63 -19.85 -3.41
CA LEU A 346 -15.12 -18.56 -3.83
C LEU A 346 -16.25 -17.76 -4.49
N ASN A 347 -16.20 -16.45 -4.36
CA ASN A 347 -17.08 -15.58 -5.14
C ASN A 347 -16.54 -15.38 -6.56
N GLU A 348 -17.38 -14.85 -7.46
CA GLU A 348 -17.05 -14.66 -8.88
C GLU A 348 -15.75 -13.85 -9.09
N SER A 349 -15.53 -12.81 -8.29
CA SER A 349 -14.34 -11.96 -8.40
C SER A 349 -13.05 -12.70 -8.00
N GLN A 350 -13.11 -13.51 -6.94
CA GLN A 350 -12.01 -14.35 -6.46
C GLN A 350 -11.72 -15.48 -7.46
N GLU A 351 -12.77 -16.13 -7.97
CA GLU A 351 -12.65 -17.18 -8.98
C GLU A 351 -12.00 -16.64 -10.25
N ASN A 352 -12.48 -15.51 -10.79
CA ASN A 352 -11.88 -14.84 -11.94
C ASN A 352 -10.42 -14.46 -11.68
N ALA A 353 -10.08 -14.02 -10.46
CA ALA A 353 -8.71 -13.72 -10.06
C ALA A 353 -7.79 -14.93 -10.14
N VAL A 354 -8.24 -16.06 -9.60
CA VAL A 354 -7.51 -17.33 -9.61
C VAL A 354 -7.38 -17.90 -11.03
N LEU A 355 -8.50 -18.01 -11.78
CA LEU A 355 -8.52 -18.63 -13.11
C LEU A 355 -7.63 -17.89 -14.11
N SER A 356 -7.72 -16.56 -14.14
CA SER A 356 -6.90 -15.75 -15.03
C SER A 356 -5.40 -15.77 -14.67
N SER A 357 -5.08 -15.89 -13.38
CA SER A 357 -3.72 -16.07 -12.87
C SER A 357 -3.15 -17.42 -13.29
N ILE A 358 -3.97 -18.47 -13.24
CA ILE A 358 -3.64 -19.80 -13.76
C ILE A 358 -3.37 -19.75 -15.27
N LEU A 359 -4.20 -19.08 -16.06
CA LEU A 359 -3.95 -18.91 -17.49
C LEU A 359 -2.62 -18.22 -17.75
N THR A 360 -2.30 -17.20 -16.97
CA THR A 360 -1.02 -16.50 -17.02
C THR A 360 0.15 -17.45 -16.78
N SER A 361 0.03 -18.39 -15.83
CA SER A 361 1.08 -19.39 -15.55
C SER A 361 1.43 -20.30 -16.73
N THR A 362 0.53 -20.43 -17.70
CA THR A 362 0.70 -21.30 -18.87
C THR A 362 1.15 -20.55 -20.12
N CYS A 363 1.21 -19.21 -20.06
CA CYS A 363 1.71 -18.39 -21.14
C CYS A 363 3.24 -18.52 -21.21
N ASN A 364 3.78 -18.69 -22.43
CA ASN A 364 5.21 -18.59 -22.66
C ASN A 364 5.55 -17.45 -23.65
N HIS A 365 4.55 -16.71 -24.15
CA HIS A 365 4.69 -15.74 -25.24
C HIS A 365 5.11 -14.36 -24.75
N LYS A 366 4.82 -14.03 -23.49
CA LYS A 366 4.99 -12.69 -22.93
C LYS A 366 5.20 -12.77 -21.43
N ASN A 367 6.13 -12.00 -20.90
CA ASN A 367 6.28 -11.80 -19.47
C ASN A 367 5.20 -10.84 -18.95
N SER A 368 4.70 -11.04 -17.73
CA SER A 368 3.61 -10.19 -17.22
C SER A 368 3.65 -9.97 -15.73
N VAL A 369 3.27 -8.76 -15.32
CA VAL A 369 2.93 -8.45 -13.92
C VAL A 369 1.42 -8.20 -13.88
N LYS A 370 0.72 -8.93 -13.01
CA LYS A 370 -0.72 -8.81 -12.80
C LYS A 370 -1.00 -8.28 -11.40
N LEU A 371 -1.98 -7.39 -11.28
CA LEU A 371 -2.43 -6.85 -10.00
C LEU A 371 -3.80 -7.46 -9.65
N VAL A 372 -3.90 -7.97 -8.43
CA VAL A 372 -5.17 -8.35 -7.80
C VAL A 372 -5.38 -7.37 -6.66
N TRP A 373 -6.35 -6.48 -6.85
CA TRP A 373 -6.71 -5.45 -5.88
C TRP A 373 -7.77 -5.99 -4.94
N GLY A 374 -7.47 -6.07 -3.64
CA GLY A 374 -8.39 -6.63 -2.67
C GLY A 374 -8.56 -5.72 -1.46
N PRO A 375 -9.70 -5.03 -1.31
CA PRO A 375 -10.04 -4.30 -0.10
C PRO A 375 -9.93 -5.14 1.19
N PRO A 376 -10.00 -4.53 2.37
CA PRO A 376 -10.15 -5.26 3.63
C PRO A 376 -11.36 -6.20 3.60
N GLY A 377 -11.24 -7.39 4.20
CA GLY A 377 -12.35 -8.35 4.29
C GLY A 377 -12.71 -9.10 3.00
N THR A 378 -12.06 -8.84 1.86
CA THR A 378 -12.37 -9.52 0.58
C THR A 378 -11.64 -10.85 0.36
N GLY A 379 -10.95 -11.37 1.39
CA GLY A 379 -10.27 -12.66 1.33
C GLY A 379 -9.03 -12.67 0.42
N LYS A 380 -8.20 -11.62 0.45
CA LYS A 380 -6.91 -11.56 -0.30
C LYS A 380 -6.03 -12.80 -0.05
N THR A 381 -5.72 -13.08 1.21
CA THR A 381 -4.89 -14.23 1.63
C THR A 381 -5.53 -15.56 1.23
N GLU A 382 -6.87 -15.64 1.27
CA GLU A 382 -7.63 -16.81 0.84
C GLU A 382 -7.54 -17.03 -0.67
N THR A 383 -7.66 -15.95 -1.45
CA THR A 383 -7.48 -15.96 -2.91
C THR A 383 -6.06 -16.35 -3.29
N ALA A 384 -5.05 -15.78 -2.61
CA ALA A 384 -3.64 -16.12 -2.78
C ALA A 384 -3.38 -17.60 -2.48
N ALA A 385 -3.92 -18.10 -1.37
CA ALA A 385 -3.78 -19.50 -0.96
C ALA A 385 -4.43 -20.48 -1.97
N CYS A 386 -5.62 -20.16 -2.48
CA CYS A 386 -6.28 -20.97 -3.51
C CYS A 386 -5.47 -21.00 -4.81
N LEU A 387 -4.96 -19.84 -5.25
CA LEU A 387 -4.06 -19.74 -6.40
C LEU A 387 -2.80 -20.61 -6.21
N LEU A 388 -2.13 -20.51 -5.06
CA LEU A 388 -0.93 -21.30 -4.77
C LEU A 388 -1.21 -22.81 -4.75
N TRP A 389 -2.38 -23.23 -4.25
CA TRP A 389 -2.83 -24.61 -4.31
C TRP A 389 -3.04 -25.09 -5.75
N ALA A 390 -3.66 -24.29 -6.61
CA ALA A 390 -3.82 -24.62 -8.03
C ALA A 390 -2.46 -24.75 -8.74
N LEU A 391 -1.55 -23.80 -8.51
CA LEU A 391 -0.21 -23.80 -9.10
C LEU A 391 0.64 -24.99 -8.67
N LEU A 392 0.53 -25.42 -7.41
CA LEU A 392 1.19 -26.64 -6.92
C LEU A 392 0.68 -27.89 -7.65
N ASN A 393 -0.63 -28.02 -7.84
CA ASN A 393 -1.23 -29.15 -8.56
C ASN A 393 -0.88 -29.15 -10.05
N MET A 394 -0.68 -27.98 -10.65
CA MET A 394 -0.16 -27.83 -12.01
C MET A 394 1.36 -28.02 -12.12
N LYS A 395 2.05 -28.29 -11.00
CA LYS A 395 3.52 -28.37 -10.92
C LYS A 395 4.22 -27.11 -11.44
N CYS A 396 3.55 -25.96 -11.34
CA CYS A 396 4.13 -24.67 -11.68
C CYS A 396 5.06 -24.23 -10.55
N ARG A 397 6.35 -24.12 -10.87
CA ARG A 397 7.37 -23.79 -9.88
C ARG A 397 7.26 -22.31 -9.47
N THR A 398 6.79 -22.09 -8.26
CA THR A 398 6.25 -20.81 -7.79
C THR A 398 6.93 -20.38 -6.52
N MET A 399 7.22 -19.08 -6.43
CA MET A 399 7.63 -18.44 -5.19
C MET A 399 6.50 -17.58 -4.64
N ALA A 400 6.17 -17.80 -3.37
CA ALA A 400 5.19 -17.06 -2.61
C ALA A 400 5.90 -16.15 -1.59
N CYS A 401 5.62 -14.85 -1.64
CA CYS A 401 6.22 -13.86 -0.75
C CYS A 401 5.17 -13.05 0.01
N ALA A 402 5.55 -12.59 1.20
CA ALA A 402 4.82 -11.56 1.94
C ALA A 402 5.80 -10.62 2.68
N PRO A 403 5.33 -9.47 3.23
CA PRO A 403 6.19 -8.49 3.89
C PRO A 403 6.81 -9.01 5.19
N THR A 404 6.07 -9.81 5.97
CA THR A 404 6.47 -10.24 7.32
C THR A 404 6.39 -11.77 7.49
N ASN A 405 7.10 -12.31 8.49
CA ASN A 405 6.98 -13.74 8.81
C ASN A 405 5.56 -14.13 9.24
N VAL A 406 4.83 -13.23 9.91
CA VAL A 406 3.45 -13.48 10.35
C VAL A 406 2.54 -13.69 9.15
N THR A 407 2.61 -12.78 8.17
CA THR A 407 1.83 -12.86 6.92
C THR A 407 2.21 -14.09 6.09
N VAL A 408 3.49 -14.50 6.10
CA VAL A 408 3.92 -15.76 5.44
C VAL A 408 3.27 -16.97 6.12
N VAL A 409 3.30 -17.02 7.46
CA VAL A 409 2.70 -18.13 8.23
C VAL A 409 1.19 -18.18 8.01
N GLU A 410 0.50 -17.05 7.99
CA GLU A 410 -0.93 -16.96 7.72
C GLU A 410 -1.28 -17.51 6.33
N MET A 411 -0.54 -17.09 5.30
CA MET A 411 -0.67 -17.60 3.94
C MET A 411 -0.45 -19.12 3.88
N VAL A 412 0.58 -19.65 4.55
CA VAL A 412 0.84 -21.09 4.63
C VAL A 412 -0.33 -21.82 5.31
N MET A 413 -0.84 -21.28 6.42
CA MET A 413 -1.97 -21.88 7.14
C MET A 413 -3.24 -21.91 6.29
N GLN A 414 -3.54 -20.84 5.57
CA GLN A 414 -4.68 -20.76 4.67
C GLN A 414 -4.50 -21.71 3.47
N PHE A 415 -3.31 -21.79 2.89
CA PHE A 415 -2.96 -22.78 1.87
C PHE A 415 -3.17 -24.22 2.36
N LEU A 416 -2.73 -24.54 3.59
CA LEU A 416 -2.90 -25.87 4.18
C LEU A 416 -4.37 -26.23 4.43
N LYS A 417 -5.26 -25.23 4.60
CA LYS A 417 -6.71 -25.46 4.71
C LYS A 417 -7.26 -26.04 3.41
N PHE A 418 -7.00 -25.37 2.28
CA PHE A 418 -7.37 -25.86 0.94
C PHE A 418 -6.81 -27.25 0.67
N ALA A 419 -5.53 -27.46 0.97
CA ALA A 419 -4.85 -28.74 0.75
C ALA A 419 -5.35 -29.89 1.66
N ARG A 420 -6.07 -29.61 2.76
CA ARG A 420 -6.69 -30.63 3.63
C ARG A 420 -8.10 -31.03 3.20
N GLU A 421 -8.79 -30.11 2.53
CA GLU A 421 -10.16 -30.27 2.04
C GLU A 421 -10.19 -30.95 0.66
N SER A 422 -9.07 -30.96 -0.05
CA SER A 422 -8.94 -31.67 -1.33
C SER A 422 -9.15 -33.19 -1.19
N ASN A 423 -9.92 -33.77 -2.11
CA ASN A 423 -10.32 -35.20 -2.10
C ASN A 423 -9.23 -36.14 -2.66
N ARG A 424 -8.06 -35.62 -3.05
CA ARG A 424 -6.97 -36.42 -3.60
C ARG A 424 -6.35 -37.33 -2.53
N SER A 425 -6.64 -38.63 -2.63
CA SER A 425 -6.25 -39.71 -1.72
C SER A 425 -4.73 -40.00 -1.66
N ASN A 426 -3.92 -39.42 -2.54
CA ASN A 426 -2.48 -39.63 -2.65
C ASN A 426 -1.70 -38.32 -2.43
N CYS A 427 -1.53 -37.91 -1.17
CA CYS A 427 -0.93 -36.63 -0.83
C CYS A 427 0.60 -36.70 -0.61
N TYR A 428 1.37 -36.84 -1.69
CA TYR A 428 2.84 -36.83 -1.70
C TYR A 428 3.42 -35.47 -2.10
N TRP A 429 2.87 -34.38 -1.52
CA TRP A 429 3.19 -33.01 -1.95
C TRP A 429 3.84 -32.17 -0.86
N LEU A 430 3.90 -32.61 0.40
CA LEU A 430 4.53 -31.81 1.46
C LEU A 430 6.02 -31.56 1.19
N GLY A 431 6.74 -32.55 0.68
CA GLY A 431 8.12 -32.41 0.23
C GLY A 431 8.32 -31.50 -0.99
N ASP A 432 7.23 -31.12 -1.68
CA ASP A 432 7.29 -30.11 -2.75
C ASP A 432 7.26 -28.68 -2.21
N ILE A 433 7.07 -28.49 -0.90
CA ILE A 433 6.91 -27.18 -0.26
C ILE A 433 8.10 -26.90 0.64
N VAL A 434 8.65 -25.69 0.53
CA VAL A 434 9.71 -25.22 1.42
C VAL A 434 9.34 -23.87 2.00
N LEU A 435 9.47 -23.75 3.33
CA LEU A 435 9.41 -22.48 4.05
C LEU A 435 10.83 -22.00 4.35
N VAL A 436 11.15 -20.77 3.96
CA VAL A 436 12.47 -20.15 4.17
C VAL A 436 12.34 -19.04 5.21
N GLY A 437 13.07 -19.17 6.33
CA GLY A 437 13.17 -18.15 7.38
C GLY A 437 13.88 -18.66 8.63
N THR A 438 13.89 -17.87 9.71
CA THR A 438 14.55 -18.21 10.98
C THR A 438 13.59 -18.95 11.93
N GLU A 439 14.04 -20.08 12.50
CA GLU A 439 13.25 -21.00 13.33
C GLU A 439 12.49 -20.33 14.49
N GLU A 440 13.11 -19.34 15.15
CA GLU A 440 12.54 -18.65 16.31
C GLU A 440 11.25 -17.86 16.01
N ARG A 441 10.99 -17.51 14.74
CA ARG A 441 9.86 -16.65 14.33
C ARG A 441 8.84 -17.33 13.41
N GLN A 442 9.00 -18.64 13.16
CA GLN A 442 8.18 -19.40 12.19
C GLN A 442 7.53 -20.67 12.78
N ARG A 443 7.42 -20.82 14.11
CA ARG A 443 6.71 -21.95 14.72
C ARG A 443 5.25 -21.99 14.25
N LEU A 444 4.94 -22.92 13.35
CA LEU A 444 3.58 -23.20 12.92
C LEU A 444 2.81 -23.82 14.09
N PRO A 445 1.71 -23.21 14.57
CA PRO A 445 0.90 -23.80 15.61
C PRO A 445 0.31 -25.13 15.11
N ASN A 446 0.60 -26.23 15.81
CA ASN A 446 0.14 -27.60 15.50
C ASN A 446 0.80 -28.30 14.30
N TYR A 447 2.06 -28.03 13.94
CA TYR A 447 2.78 -28.81 12.92
C TYR A 447 2.82 -30.31 13.26
N ASP A 448 3.04 -30.67 14.53
CA ASP A 448 3.05 -32.06 15.00
C ASP A 448 1.70 -32.78 14.82
N LYS A 449 0.57 -32.04 14.78
CA LYS A 449 -0.75 -32.62 14.49
C LYS A 449 -1.00 -32.82 12.99
N ILE A 450 -0.17 -32.27 12.10
CA ILE A 450 -0.33 -32.37 10.64
C ILE A 450 0.24 -33.68 10.10
N SER A 451 1.39 -34.13 10.62
CA SER A 451 1.91 -35.48 10.35
C SER A 451 0.97 -36.55 10.89
N ASP A 452 0.42 -36.33 12.09
CA ASP A 452 -0.27 -37.37 12.84
C ASP A 452 -1.75 -37.54 12.42
N LYS A 453 -2.45 -36.46 12.06
CA LYS A 453 -3.88 -36.53 11.66
C LYS A 453 -4.12 -37.23 10.32
N LYS A 454 -3.11 -37.35 9.44
CA LYS A 454 -3.23 -38.14 8.20
C LYS A 454 -3.22 -39.64 8.50
N MET A 455 -2.43 -40.08 9.49
CA MET A 455 -2.46 -41.45 9.98
C MET A 455 -3.80 -41.77 10.66
N GLU A 456 -4.36 -40.85 11.45
CA GLU A 456 -5.67 -41.05 12.09
C GLU A 456 -6.87 -41.05 11.12
N ARG A 457 -6.80 -40.35 9.97
CA ARG A 457 -7.93 -40.31 9.01
C ARG A 457 -8.13 -41.63 8.27
N GLN A 458 -7.09 -42.45 8.10
CA GLN A 458 -7.24 -43.83 7.61
C GLN A 458 -7.77 -44.77 8.70
N ASP A 459 -7.45 -44.52 9.97
CA ASP A 459 -7.97 -45.28 11.11
C ASP A 459 -9.45 -44.97 11.41
N LYS A 460 -9.92 -43.72 11.23
CA LYS A 460 -11.33 -43.34 11.47
C LYS A 460 -12.33 -43.92 10.47
N LYS A 461 -11.89 -44.33 9.28
CA LYS A 461 -12.74 -45.08 8.33
C LYS A 461 -12.86 -46.56 8.70
N LYS A 462 -11.95 -47.09 9.52
CA LYS A 462 -11.98 -48.47 10.07
C LYS A 462 -12.50 -48.53 11.52
N SER A 463 -12.45 -47.44 12.28
CA SER A 463 -12.99 -47.34 13.65
C SER A 463 -14.52 -47.25 13.71
N ARG A 464 -15.19 -47.13 12.55
CA ARG A 464 -16.64 -47.36 12.44
C ARG A 464 -17.02 -48.84 12.34
N ILE A 465 -16.06 -49.73 12.07
CA ILE A 465 -16.28 -51.19 12.04
C ILE A 465 -15.88 -51.83 13.39
N LYS A 466 -14.94 -51.23 14.13
CA LYS A 466 -14.55 -51.72 15.48
C LYS A 466 -15.50 -51.35 16.62
N LYS A 467 -16.51 -50.50 16.38
CA LYS A 467 -17.47 -50.07 17.41
C LYS A 467 -18.68 -50.99 17.56
N GLU A 468 -18.75 -52.09 16.80
CA GLU A 468 -19.80 -53.10 16.93
C GLU A 468 -19.31 -54.42 17.55
N GLU A 469 -18.00 -54.59 17.80
CA GLU A 469 -17.44 -55.81 18.42
C GLU A 469 -16.91 -55.64 19.85
N THR A 470 -16.79 -54.41 20.37
CA THR A 470 -16.27 -54.16 21.73
C THR A 470 -17.33 -54.04 22.82
N ASP A 471 -18.62 -54.12 22.50
CA ASP A 471 -19.70 -54.04 23.50
C ASP A 471 -20.09 -55.41 24.10
N ALA A 472 -19.38 -56.50 23.78
CA ALA A 472 -19.70 -57.85 24.25
C ALA A 472 -18.78 -58.43 25.35
N LEU A 473 -17.68 -57.77 25.72
CA LEU A 473 -16.68 -58.35 26.63
C LEU A 473 -16.12 -57.29 27.61
N ASP A 474 -16.98 -56.70 28.44
CA ASP A 474 -16.52 -56.13 29.72
C ASP A 474 -17.65 -56.08 30.77
N GLN A 475 -17.99 -57.26 31.28
CA GLN A 475 -18.54 -57.39 32.64
C GLN A 475 -17.68 -58.42 33.36
N ASN A 476 -16.58 -57.96 33.97
CA ASN A 476 -16.10 -58.38 35.29
C ASN A 476 -14.63 -57.95 35.45
N LYS A 477 -14.40 -56.97 36.32
CA LYS A 477 -13.53 -57.11 37.51
C LYS A 477 -13.30 -55.76 38.19
N ASP A 478 -14.07 -55.53 39.24
CA ASP A 478 -13.56 -54.84 40.42
C ASP A 478 -12.79 -55.86 41.27
N SER A 479 -11.53 -55.59 41.58
CA SER A 479 -11.00 -55.50 42.96
C SER A 479 -9.47 -55.67 43.05
N LYS A 480 -8.86 -54.61 43.61
CA LYS A 480 -7.78 -54.55 44.60
C LYS A 480 -6.43 -55.24 44.33
N GLY A 481 -5.41 -54.42 44.13
CA GLY A 481 -4.42 -54.08 45.19
C GLY A 481 -3.19 -54.99 45.36
N GLY A 482 -2.01 -54.36 45.44
CA GLY A 482 -0.94 -54.78 46.35
C GLY A 482 0.32 -55.38 45.72
N ASP A 483 1.41 -54.61 45.88
CA ASP A 483 2.78 -55.03 46.22
C ASP A 483 3.80 -55.44 45.16
N ALA A 484 5.02 -55.00 45.48
CA ALA A 484 6.22 -54.91 44.67
C ALA A 484 7.14 -56.13 44.82
N GLU A 485 8.10 -56.18 43.89
CA GLU A 485 9.37 -56.93 43.89
C GLU A 485 9.31 -58.47 43.72
N ASN A 486 9.76 -58.93 42.55
CA ASN A 486 10.88 -59.87 42.46
C ASN A 486 11.39 -59.98 41.01
N ILE A 487 12.66 -59.61 40.83
CA ILE A 487 13.46 -59.94 39.65
C ILE A 487 14.26 -61.19 40.03
N HIS A 488 14.02 -62.32 39.35
CA HIS A 488 15.11 -63.17 38.83
C HIS A 488 14.65 -64.27 37.87
N ASN A 489 15.31 -64.23 36.71
CA ASN A 489 15.71 -65.27 35.75
C ASN A 489 14.70 -66.20 35.05
N ASP A 490 14.85 -66.16 33.72
CA ASP A 490 14.69 -67.24 32.73
C ASP A 490 13.28 -67.70 32.37
N ASP A 491 12.49 -66.79 31.81
CA ASP A 491 11.56 -67.16 30.74
C ASP A 491 12.20 -66.81 29.40
N ILE A 492 12.80 -67.81 28.73
CA ILE A 492 13.08 -67.72 27.29
C ILE A 492 11.73 -67.38 26.64
N PRO A 493 11.54 -66.21 26.01
CA PRO A 493 10.25 -65.85 25.46
C PRO A 493 9.90 -66.90 24.40
N ARG A 494 8.71 -67.53 24.54
CA ARG A 494 8.15 -68.42 23.51
C ARG A 494 8.32 -67.76 22.13
N LEU A 495 8.67 -68.55 21.12
CA LEU A 495 9.04 -68.05 19.79
C LEU A 495 7.98 -67.07 19.24
N GLY A 496 6.70 -67.35 19.47
CA GLY A 496 5.61 -66.44 19.12
C GLY A 496 5.68 -65.05 19.76
N LYS A 497 6.06 -64.93 21.05
CA LYS A 497 6.23 -63.63 21.74
C LYS A 497 7.42 -62.85 21.18
N TYR A 498 8.54 -63.53 20.95
CA TYR A 498 9.73 -62.94 20.35
C TYR A 498 9.48 -62.39 18.93
N VAL A 499 8.81 -63.19 18.07
CA VAL A 499 8.45 -62.78 16.70
C VAL A 499 7.50 -61.58 16.72
N THR A 500 6.51 -61.59 17.62
CA THR A 500 5.54 -60.51 17.75
C THR A 500 6.18 -59.20 18.22
N GLU A 501 7.08 -59.24 19.20
CA GLU A 501 7.80 -58.04 19.69
C GLU A 501 8.80 -57.48 18.67
N ASN A 502 9.52 -58.34 17.96
CA ASN A 502 10.42 -57.89 16.88
C ASN A 502 9.64 -57.32 15.69
N PHE A 503 8.55 -57.96 15.29
CA PHE A 503 7.69 -57.42 14.25
C PHE A 503 7.09 -56.07 14.65
N LYS A 504 6.65 -55.89 15.91
CA LYS A 504 6.18 -54.60 16.44
C LYS A 504 7.21 -53.49 16.19
N ARG A 505 8.47 -53.72 16.54
CA ARG A 505 9.55 -52.75 16.36
C ARG A 505 9.81 -52.45 14.88
N ILE A 506 10.01 -53.49 14.07
CA ILE A 506 10.29 -53.35 12.63
C ILE A 506 9.12 -52.66 11.90
N TYR A 507 7.88 -53.03 12.21
CA TYR A 507 6.68 -52.41 11.68
C TYR A 507 6.65 -50.92 12.01
N HIS A 508 6.95 -50.54 13.25
CA HIS A 508 6.97 -49.15 13.68
C HIS A 508 8.04 -48.36 12.92
N ASP A 509 9.26 -48.89 12.86
CA ASP A 509 10.40 -48.25 12.18
C ASP A 509 10.16 -48.10 10.68
N LEU A 510 9.65 -49.15 10.02
CA LEU A 510 9.30 -49.11 8.59
C LEU A 510 8.13 -48.16 8.31
N ARG A 511 7.11 -48.14 9.16
CA ARG A 511 5.97 -47.22 9.02
C ARG A 511 6.42 -45.78 9.15
N LEU A 512 7.25 -45.48 10.16
CA LEU A 512 7.82 -44.14 10.33
C LEU A 512 8.72 -43.76 9.15
N CYS A 513 9.57 -44.66 8.69
CA CYS A 513 10.49 -44.41 7.58
C CYS A 513 9.73 -44.17 6.26
N ILE A 514 8.84 -45.09 5.87
CA ILE A 514 8.05 -44.97 4.63
C ILE A 514 7.13 -43.75 4.71
N GLY A 515 6.47 -43.52 5.86
CA GLY A 515 5.65 -42.33 6.08
C GLY A 515 6.44 -41.03 6.02
N GLY A 516 7.65 -41.02 6.60
CA GLY A 516 8.57 -39.88 6.56
C GLY A 516 9.05 -39.59 5.14
N LEU A 517 9.48 -40.61 4.40
CA LEU A 517 9.89 -40.48 3.00
C LEU A 517 8.74 -39.95 2.15
N CYS A 518 7.56 -40.59 2.20
CA CYS A 518 6.36 -40.19 1.45
C CYS A 518 5.94 -38.73 1.67
N ASN A 519 6.12 -38.21 2.89
CA ASN A 519 5.69 -36.86 3.22
C ASN A 519 6.79 -35.82 2.98
N ASN A 520 8.06 -36.14 3.23
CA ASN A 520 9.14 -35.16 3.30
C ASN A 520 10.01 -35.10 2.05
N VAL A 521 10.01 -36.13 1.20
CA VAL A 521 10.80 -36.14 -0.03
C VAL A 521 10.01 -35.49 -1.18
N PRO A 522 10.64 -34.69 -2.06
CA PRO A 522 9.95 -34.08 -3.20
C PRO A 522 9.30 -35.11 -4.12
N SER A 523 8.11 -34.79 -4.64
CA SER A 523 7.29 -35.69 -5.46
C SER A 523 7.97 -36.28 -6.69
N PRO A 524 8.93 -35.63 -7.38
CA PRO A 524 9.61 -36.24 -8.53
C PRO A 524 10.38 -37.52 -8.18
N PHE A 525 10.79 -37.69 -6.92
CA PHE A 525 11.53 -38.86 -6.46
C PHE A 525 10.63 -39.96 -5.88
N ILE A 526 9.43 -39.58 -5.41
CA ILE A 526 8.50 -40.53 -4.78
C ILE A 526 7.47 -41.05 -5.79
N SER A 527 7.01 -40.23 -6.73
CA SER A 527 5.82 -40.52 -7.55
C SER A 527 5.82 -41.90 -8.21
N GLU A 528 6.97 -42.38 -8.67
CA GLU A 528 7.14 -43.71 -9.29
C GLU A 528 7.05 -44.87 -8.29
N VAL A 529 7.47 -44.65 -7.04
CA VAL A 529 7.54 -45.68 -5.97
C VAL A 529 6.44 -45.52 -4.91
N ALA A 530 5.63 -44.48 -5.00
CA ALA A 530 4.64 -44.10 -3.99
C ALA A 530 3.56 -45.19 -3.81
N GLN A 531 3.11 -45.78 -4.92
CA GLN A 531 2.12 -46.85 -4.92
C GLN A 531 2.68 -48.14 -4.30
N ASP A 532 3.93 -48.48 -4.62
CA ASP A 532 4.65 -49.61 -4.02
C ASP A 532 4.79 -49.40 -2.49
N MET A 533 5.16 -48.19 -2.05
CA MET A 533 5.25 -47.81 -0.63
C MET A 533 3.91 -47.92 0.12
N ASN A 534 2.81 -47.44 -0.46
CA ASN A 534 1.47 -47.60 0.13
C ASN A 534 1.03 -49.06 0.20
N THR A 535 1.34 -49.84 -0.83
CA THR A 535 1.02 -51.28 -0.87
C THR A 535 1.75 -52.01 0.25
N VAL A 536 3.02 -51.68 0.50
CA VAL A 536 3.79 -52.20 1.63
C VAL A 536 3.15 -51.82 2.97
N LEU A 537 2.73 -50.57 3.16
CA LEU A 537 2.04 -50.16 4.40
C LEU A 537 0.73 -50.94 4.63
N GLY A 538 -0.05 -51.16 3.57
CA GLY A 538 -1.28 -51.96 3.62
C GLY A 538 -1.01 -53.43 3.97
N LEU A 539 0.02 -54.03 3.36
CA LEU A 539 0.45 -55.41 3.65
C LEU A 539 1.00 -55.54 5.07
N LEU A 540 1.80 -54.57 5.55
CA LEU A 540 2.32 -54.53 6.91
C LEU A 540 1.19 -54.44 7.95
N GLU A 541 0.16 -53.64 7.70
CA GLU A 541 -1.03 -53.59 8.56
C GLU A 541 -1.80 -54.91 8.56
N SER A 542 -1.96 -55.53 7.39
CA SER A 542 -2.64 -56.81 7.30
C SER A 542 -1.88 -57.91 8.06
N VAL A 543 -0.55 -57.96 7.91
CA VAL A 543 0.32 -58.86 8.66
C VAL A 543 0.24 -58.60 10.17
N LYS A 544 0.21 -57.33 10.60
CA LYS A 544 -0.01 -56.95 12.00
C LYS A 544 -1.34 -57.45 12.55
N THR A 545 -2.44 -57.24 11.81
CA THR A 545 -3.77 -57.68 12.25
C THR A 545 -3.82 -59.19 12.44
N LEU A 546 -3.31 -59.95 11.47
CA LEU A 546 -3.28 -61.41 11.50
C LEU A 546 -2.35 -61.97 12.58
N LEU A 547 -1.19 -61.34 12.81
CA LEU A 547 -0.26 -61.72 13.89
C LEU A 547 -0.85 -61.49 15.28
N TYR A 548 -1.65 -60.44 15.46
CA TYR A 548 -2.22 -60.11 16.78
C TYR A 548 -3.57 -60.77 17.05
N SER A 549 -4.30 -61.14 16.00
CA SER A 549 -5.57 -61.86 16.14
C SER A 549 -5.42 -63.39 16.17
N GLY A 550 -4.29 -63.92 15.70
CA GLY A 550 -4.05 -65.37 15.63
C GLY A 550 -3.35 -65.94 16.86
N THR A 551 -3.86 -67.05 17.37
CA THR A 551 -3.14 -67.92 18.30
C THR A 551 -2.33 -68.94 17.49
N PHE A 552 -1.04 -68.69 17.32
CA PHE A 552 -0.14 -69.58 16.58
C PHE A 552 0.68 -70.43 17.55
N SER A 553 0.83 -71.72 17.23
CA SER A 553 1.76 -72.61 17.94
C SER A 553 3.22 -72.30 17.58
N ASP A 554 4.16 -72.72 18.43
CA ASP A 554 5.59 -72.53 18.17
C ASP A 554 6.07 -73.31 16.92
N GLU A 555 5.43 -74.43 16.57
CA GLU A 555 5.69 -75.17 15.32
C GLU A 555 5.26 -74.39 14.07
N GLU A 556 4.07 -73.77 14.10
CA GLU A 556 3.59 -72.91 13.02
C GLU A 556 4.48 -71.67 12.86
N MET A 557 4.89 -71.04 13.96
CA MET A 557 5.83 -69.91 13.96
C MET A 557 7.21 -70.31 13.41
N THR A 558 7.68 -71.53 13.70
CA THR A 558 8.94 -72.06 13.16
C THR A 558 8.85 -72.26 11.65
N LYS A 559 7.76 -72.87 11.15
CA LYS A 559 7.49 -73.01 9.71
C LYS A 559 7.35 -71.64 9.02
N MET A 560 6.86 -70.61 9.72
CA MET A 560 6.86 -69.25 9.23
C MET A 560 8.28 -68.69 9.10
N CYS A 561 9.17 -68.84 10.08
CA CYS A 561 10.51 -68.23 10.07
C CYS A 561 11.48 -68.76 8.99
N VAL A 562 11.12 -69.81 8.25
CA VAL A 562 11.93 -70.36 7.16
C VAL A 562 11.97 -69.39 5.95
N PRO A 563 13.17 -69.14 5.35
CA PRO A 563 13.30 -68.33 4.14
C PRO A 563 12.47 -68.90 2.98
N CYS A 564 11.74 -68.03 2.26
CA CYS A 564 10.85 -68.43 1.17
C CYS A 564 11.53 -69.08 -0.05
N GLU A 565 12.87 -69.13 -0.08
CA GLU A 565 13.68 -69.64 -1.20
C GLU A 565 13.97 -71.15 -1.10
N GLN A 566 13.55 -71.85 -0.03
CA GLN A 566 13.86 -73.26 0.22
C GLN A 566 12.69 -74.26 0.08
N PHE A 567 11.54 -73.84 -0.49
CA PHE A 567 10.41 -74.75 -0.73
C PHE A 567 10.16 -74.93 -2.23
N THR A 568 10.56 -76.08 -2.76
CA THR A 568 10.06 -76.63 -4.02
C THR A 568 8.98 -77.67 -3.71
N SER A 569 7.97 -77.73 -4.58
CA SER A 569 6.80 -78.62 -4.64
C SER A 569 5.71 -78.47 -3.58
N ASP A 570 4.56 -78.01 -4.08
CA ASP A 570 3.20 -78.51 -3.85
C ASP A 570 3.14 -79.85 -3.11
N THR A 571 2.71 -79.81 -1.85
CA THR A 571 1.75 -80.71 -1.21
C THR A 571 1.78 -80.38 0.28
N ASP A 572 0.72 -79.76 0.78
CA ASP A 572 0.11 -80.00 2.09
C ASP A 572 -1.01 -78.95 2.27
N GLU A 573 -2.19 -79.34 1.80
CA GLU A 573 -3.46 -78.73 2.20
C GLU A 573 -3.72 -79.07 3.66
N GLU A 574 -3.22 -78.25 4.58
CA GLU A 574 -3.69 -78.25 5.98
C GLU A 574 -4.43 -76.95 6.32
N ASN A 575 -5.61 -77.14 6.89
CA ASN A 575 -6.77 -76.24 7.02
C ASN A 575 -6.60 -74.97 7.89
N HIS A 576 -5.42 -74.38 7.99
CA HIS A 576 -5.24 -73.09 8.66
C HIS A 576 -5.14 -71.94 7.65
N THR A 577 -6.30 -71.47 7.19
CA THR A 577 -6.48 -70.31 6.28
C THR A 577 -5.74 -69.05 6.72
N SER A 578 -5.62 -68.81 8.03
CA SER A 578 -4.90 -67.63 8.57
C SER A 578 -3.38 -67.72 8.39
N CYS A 579 -2.79 -68.90 8.60
CA CYS A 579 -1.34 -69.13 8.53
C CYS A 579 -0.82 -69.04 7.07
N THR A 580 -1.55 -69.63 6.12
CA THR A 580 -1.27 -69.52 4.68
C THR A 580 -1.45 -68.09 4.16
N THR A 581 -2.50 -67.39 4.61
CA THR A 581 -2.74 -65.97 4.25
C THR A 581 -1.61 -65.05 4.76
N LEU A 582 -1.19 -65.22 6.02
CA LEU A 582 -0.07 -64.47 6.59
C LEU A 582 1.23 -64.71 5.81
N ARG A 583 1.52 -65.97 5.47
CA ARG A 583 2.72 -66.36 4.71
C ARG A 583 2.74 -65.70 3.33
N ASN A 584 1.59 -65.68 2.63
CA ASN A 584 1.45 -65.04 1.32
C ASN A 584 1.63 -63.52 1.40
N GLN A 585 1.01 -62.86 2.38
CA GLN A 585 1.15 -61.40 2.57
C GLN A 585 2.58 -61.00 2.93
N ARG A 586 3.28 -61.79 3.74
CA ARG A 586 4.69 -61.58 4.04
C ARG A 586 5.56 -61.72 2.78
N LYS A 587 5.31 -62.75 1.96
CA LYS A 587 6.06 -62.99 0.71
C LYS A 587 5.91 -61.82 -0.25
N GLU A 588 4.69 -61.33 -0.48
CA GLU A 588 4.45 -60.15 -1.32
C GLU A 588 5.05 -58.88 -0.71
N CYS A 589 4.96 -58.68 0.61
CA CYS A 589 5.57 -57.53 1.28
C CYS A 589 7.09 -57.48 1.06
N LEU A 590 7.78 -58.61 1.26
CA LEU A 590 9.23 -58.72 1.04
C LEU A 590 9.62 -58.52 -0.43
N LYS A 591 8.82 -59.02 -1.37
CA LYS A 591 9.05 -58.82 -2.81
C LYS A 591 8.99 -57.35 -3.18
N ILE A 592 7.98 -56.62 -2.71
CA ILE A 592 7.84 -55.17 -2.97
C ILE A 592 8.96 -54.40 -2.26
N LEU A 593 9.31 -54.74 -1.01
CA LEU A 593 10.43 -54.10 -0.30
C LEU A 593 11.77 -54.28 -1.02
N ARG A 594 12.07 -55.48 -1.54
CA ARG A 594 13.28 -55.74 -2.34
C ARG A 594 13.27 -54.94 -3.66
N SER A 595 12.11 -54.83 -4.31
CA SER A 595 11.93 -53.99 -5.50
C SER A 595 12.09 -52.50 -5.20
N LEU A 596 11.58 -52.02 -4.06
CA LEU A 596 11.72 -50.63 -3.64
C LEU A 596 13.19 -50.29 -3.39
N TYR A 597 13.94 -51.18 -2.73
CA TYR A 597 15.36 -50.98 -2.48
C TYR A 597 16.18 -50.86 -3.77
N SER A 598 15.82 -51.57 -4.85
CA SER A 598 16.53 -51.47 -6.12
C SER A 598 16.10 -50.27 -6.98
N LYS A 599 14.85 -49.80 -6.85
CA LYS A 599 14.31 -48.67 -7.62
C LYS A 599 14.55 -47.30 -6.98
N PHE A 600 14.58 -47.22 -5.65
CA PHE A 600 14.61 -45.96 -4.91
C PHE A 600 15.97 -45.74 -4.24
N CYS A 601 16.69 -44.71 -4.69
CA CYS A 601 17.91 -44.25 -4.06
C CYS A 601 17.66 -42.94 -3.30
N VAL A 602 17.87 -42.94 -1.99
CA VAL A 602 17.83 -41.71 -1.18
C VAL A 602 19.11 -40.92 -1.50
N PRO A 603 19.04 -39.59 -1.72
CA PRO A 603 20.23 -38.78 -1.92
C PRO A 603 21.21 -38.97 -0.75
N ASP A 604 22.50 -39.16 -1.04
CA ASP A 604 23.55 -39.20 -0.02
C ASP A 604 23.79 -37.77 0.50
N VAL A 605 23.07 -37.40 1.55
CA VAL A 605 23.14 -36.07 2.18
C VAL A 605 23.75 -36.21 3.57
N SER A 606 25.06 -36.03 3.64
CA SER A 606 25.86 -36.08 4.87
C SER A 606 25.88 -34.77 5.67
N ASN A 607 25.34 -33.67 5.12
CA ASN A 607 25.35 -32.34 5.75
C ASN A 607 24.04 -31.57 5.49
N GLU A 608 23.57 -30.83 6.49
CA GLU A 608 22.41 -29.92 6.46
C GLU A 608 22.40 -28.96 5.25
N LEU A 609 23.56 -28.44 4.84
CA LEU A 609 23.66 -27.56 3.66
C LEU A 609 23.25 -28.28 2.37
N LEU A 610 23.62 -29.55 2.22
CA LEU A 610 23.26 -30.35 1.04
C LEU A 610 21.78 -30.74 1.08
N ILE A 611 21.21 -31.00 2.26
CA ILE A 611 19.78 -31.21 2.46
C ILE A 611 19.00 -29.95 2.04
N ARG A 612 19.44 -28.78 2.50
CA ARG A 612 18.83 -27.49 2.14
C ARG A 612 18.90 -27.24 0.65
N GLU A 613 20.05 -27.46 0.00
CA GLU A 613 20.20 -27.34 -1.45
C GLU A 613 19.28 -28.33 -2.20
N PHE A 614 19.19 -29.57 -1.74
CA PHE A 614 18.33 -30.61 -2.32
C PHE A 614 16.85 -30.22 -2.26
N CYS A 615 16.35 -29.83 -1.08
CA CYS A 615 14.95 -29.44 -0.89
C CYS A 615 14.63 -28.21 -1.74
N LEU A 616 15.46 -27.17 -1.67
CA LEU A 616 15.24 -25.92 -2.41
C LEU A 616 15.28 -26.12 -3.93
N ARG A 617 16.16 -26.99 -4.44
CA ARG A 617 16.26 -27.26 -5.88
C ARG A 617 15.05 -28.01 -6.43
N ASN A 618 14.39 -28.82 -5.60
CA ASN A 618 13.31 -29.70 -6.03
C ASN A 618 11.91 -29.25 -5.57
N ALA A 619 11.82 -28.29 -4.64
CA ALA A 619 10.56 -27.69 -4.25
C ALA A 619 9.81 -27.09 -5.44
N THR A 620 8.51 -27.33 -5.49
CA THR A 620 7.58 -26.70 -6.44
C THR A 620 7.12 -25.35 -5.91
N LEU A 621 6.85 -25.26 -4.61
CA LEU A 621 6.33 -24.07 -3.97
C LEU A 621 7.26 -23.62 -2.83
N ILE A 622 7.71 -22.38 -2.88
CA ILE A 622 8.64 -21.82 -1.88
C ILE A 622 8.02 -20.61 -1.23
N PHE A 623 7.89 -20.62 0.09
CA PHE A 623 7.40 -19.51 0.90
C PHE A 623 8.56 -18.78 1.57
N SER A 624 8.59 -17.45 1.48
CA SER A 624 9.55 -16.63 2.23
C SER A 624 9.03 -15.22 2.44
N THR A 625 9.69 -14.42 3.27
CA THR A 625 9.52 -12.96 3.18
C THR A 625 10.18 -12.44 1.90
N ALA A 626 9.73 -11.29 1.39
CA ALA A 626 10.37 -10.65 0.23
C ALA A 626 11.87 -10.41 0.46
N SER A 627 12.25 -9.95 1.66
CA SER A 627 13.65 -9.76 2.04
C SER A 627 14.46 -11.05 2.12
N SER A 628 13.90 -12.13 2.68
CA SER A 628 14.62 -13.41 2.86
C SER A 628 14.88 -14.14 1.54
N SER A 629 14.20 -13.76 0.46
CA SER A 629 14.43 -14.31 -0.87
C SER A 629 15.86 -14.10 -1.39
N CYS A 630 16.59 -13.09 -0.88
CA CYS A 630 18.01 -12.88 -1.22
C CYS A 630 18.93 -14.00 -0.73
N ASN A 631 18.54 -14.74 0.32
CA ASN A 631 19.32 -15.83 0.91
C ASN A 631 19.17 -17.14 0.14
N MET A 632 18.48 -17.13 -1.00
CA MET A 632 18.36 -18.25 -1.91
C MET A 632 19.53 -18.22 -2.88
N ASN A 633 20.33 -19.30 -2.89
CA ASN A 633 21.55 -19.36 -3.69
C ASN A 633 21.22 -19.47 -5.20
N LEU A 634 21.17 -18.32 -5.88
CA LEU A 634 20.69 -18.14 -7.25
C LEU A 634 21.37 -19.04 -8.29
N LYS A 635 22.63 -19.43 -8.06
CA LYS A 635 23.45 -20.14 -9.05
C LYS A 635 23.17 -21.64 -9.18
N LYS A 636 22.46 -22.25 -8.23
CA LYS A 636 22.23 -23.72 -8.18
C LYS A 636 20.76 -24.14 -8.18
N MET A 637 19.84 -23.18 -8.16
CA MET A 637 18.41 -23.46 -8.21
C MET A 637 17.97 -23.72 -9.64
N LYS A 638 17.01 -24.65 -9.82
CA LYS A 638 16.20 -24.64 -11.05
C LYS A 638 15.52 -23.25 -11.14
N PRO A 639 15.19 -22.75 -12.34
CA PRO A 639 14.49 -21.47 -12.47
C PRO A 639 13.09 -21.52 -11.85
N LEU A 640 12.60 -20.39 -11.35
CA LEU A 640 11.23 -20.22 -10.84
C LEU A 640 10.39 -19.59 -11.95
N LYS A 641 9.21 -20.13 -12.27
CA LYS A 641 8.38 -19.58 -13.36
C LYS A 641 7.52 -18.41 -12.90
N MET A 642 6.98 -18.50 -11.68
CA MET A 642 5.98 -17.58 -11.17
C MET A 642 6.36 -17.01 -9.81
N LEU A 643 6.06 -15.72 -9.61
CA LEU A 643 6.12 -15.02 -8.33
C LEU A 643 4.70 -14.61 -7.91
N VAL A 644 4.28 -14.95 -6.70
CA VAL A 644 3.03 -14.50 -6.09
C VAL A 644 3.40 -13.74 -4.83
N VAL A 645 2.93 -12.50 -4.71
CA VAL A 645 3.23 -11.66 -3.55
C VAL A 645 1.93 -11.19 -2.92
N ASP A 646 1.72 -11.59 -1.68
CA ASP A 646 0.60 -11.13 -0.86
C ASP A 646 1.01 -9.89 -0.07
N GLU A 647 0.03 -9.04 0.27
CA GLU A 647 0.24 -7.72 0.87
C GLU A 647 1.29 -6.88 0.11
N ALA A 648 1.30 -6.99 -1.22
CA ALA A 648 2.29 -6.34 -2.09
C ALA A 648 2.24 -4.80 -2.01
N ALA A 649 1.09 -4.24 -1.64
CA ALA A 649 0.93 -2.80 -1.40
C ALA A 649 1.68 -2.30 -0.15
N HIS A 650 2.03 -3.21 0.76
CA HIS A 650 2.76 -2.90 1.99
C HIS A 650 4.29 -3.03 1.84
N LEU A 651 4.78 -3.59 0.73
CA LEU A 651 6.22 -3.67 0.43
C LEU A 651 6.73 -2.38 -0.20
N LYS A 652 7.94 -1.96 0.16
CA LYS A 652 8.65 -0.91 -0.59
C LYS A 652 9.03 -1.43 -1.96
N GLU A 653 9.12 -0.54 -2.95
CA GLU A 653 9.56 -0.91 -4.30
C GLU A 653 10.88 -1.72 -4.29
N CYS A 654 11.85 -1.31 -3.45
CA CYS A 654 13.13 -2.00 -3.35
C CYS A 654 13.05 -3.40 -2.71
N GLU A 655 12.08 -3.64 -1.82
CA GLU A 655 11.90 -4.94 -1.16
C GLU A 655 11.30 -5.96 -2.12
N LEU A 656 10.35 -5.53 -2.96
CA LEU A 656 9.74 -6.39 -3.98
C LEU A 656 10.70 -6.72 -5.13
N LEU A 657 11.70 -5.88 -5.39
CA LEU A 657 12.73 -6.17 -6.40
C LEU A 657 13.60 -7.37 -6.06
N ILE A 658 13.74 -7.69 -4.77
CA ILE A 658 14.58 -8.80 -4.32
C ILE A 658 14.07 -10.13 -4.92
N PRO A 659 12.79 -10.52 -4.74
CA PRO A 659 12.28 -11.73 -5.37
C PRO A 659 12.14 -11.60 -6.89
N LEU A 660 11.84 -10.43 -7.44
CA LEU A 660 11.74 -10.24 -8.91
C LEU A 660 13.06 -10.52 -9.67
N ARG A 661 14.21 -10.47 -8.98
CA ARG A 661 15.52 -10.77 -9.58
C ARG A 661 15.87 -12.26 -9.57
N LEU A 662 15.01 -13.14 -9.05
CA LEU A 662 15.25 -14.57 -9.07
C LEU A 662 15.22 -15.12 -10.50
N PRO A 663 16.10 -16.09 -10.84
CA PRO A 663 16.26 -16.57 -12.20
C PRO A 663 14.99 -17.27 -12.71
N GLY A 664 14.60 -16.90 -13.93
CA GLY A 664 13.52 -17.54 -14.69
C GLY A 664 12.11 -17.02 -14.43
N ILE A 665 11.93 -16.05 -13.53
CA ILE A 665 10.60 -15.47 -13.28
C ILE A 665 10.09 -14.88 -14.59
N GLN A 666 8.94 -15.41 -15.02
CA GLN A 666 8.27 -15.00 -16.23
C GLN A 666 7.04 -14.15 -15.91
N HIS A 667 6.35 -14.52 -14.83
CA HIS A 667 5.10 -13.89 -14.41
C HIS A 667 5.13 -13.54 -12.93
N ALA A 668 4.60 -12.38 -12.58
CA ALA A 668 4.39 -11.94 -11.20
C ALA A 668 2.93 -11.57 -10.96
N ILE A 669 2.37 -12.01 -9.84
CA ILE A 669 1.02 -11.69 -9.37
C ILE A 669 1.16 -10.95 -8.05
N LEU A 670 0.78 -9.68 -8.04
CA LEU A 670 0.85 -8.81 -6.87
C LEU A 670 -0.55 -8.64 -6.31
N ILE A 671 -0.78 -9.11 -5.09
CA ILE A 671 -2.05 -9.06 -4.38
C ILE A 671 -1.92 -8.02 -3.28
N GLY A 672 -2.80 -7.03 -3.23
CA GLY A 672 -2.69 -5.94 -2.27
C GLY A 672 -3.78 -4.88 -2.37
N ASP A 673 -3.60 -3.82 -1.59
CA ASP A 673 -4.52 -2.68 -1.51
C ASP A 673 -3.75 -1.39 -1.21
N ASP A 674 -3.63 -0.50 -2.20
CA ASP A 674 -2.97 0.80 -2.09
C ASP A 674 -3.77 1.83 -1.26
N CYS A 675 -5.04 1.53 -0.95
CA CYS A 675 -5.84 2.33 -0.03
C CYS A 675 -5.58 1.98 1.45
N GLN A 676 -4.76 0.95 1.74
CA GLN A 676 -4.31 0.61 3.10
C GLN A 676 -2.94 1.25 3.44
N LEU A 677 -2.39 0.95 4.62
CA LEU A 677 -1.17 1.59 5.10
C LEU A 677 0.04 1.27 4.20
N PRO A 678 0.83 2.29 3.80
CA PRO A 678 2.07 2.09 3.08
C PRO A 678 3.16 1.55 4.00
N ALA A 679 4.28 1.13 3.41
CA ALA A 679 5.41 0.60 4.18
C ALA A 679 5.91 1.59 5.24
N THR A 680 6.14 1.12 6.47
CA THR A 680 6.61 1.99 7.56
C THR A 680 8.00 2.57 7.28
N LEU A 681 8.13 3.90 7.43
CA LEU A 681 9.39 4.63 7.29
C LEU A 681 9.77 5.29 8.61
N LYS A 682 11.03 5.12 9.03
CA LYS A 682 11.57 5.80 10.22
C LYS A 682 12.01 7.24 9.93
N SER A 683 12.49 7.51 8.71
CA SER A 683 13.03 8.80 8.32
C SER A 683 11.95 9.69 7.71
N GLY A 684 11.77 10.89 8.27
CA GLY A 684 10.88 11.91 7.71
C GLY A 684 11.31 12.35 6.30
N ILE A 685 12.61 12.35 6.00
CA ILE A 685 13.13 12.66 4.66
C ILE A 685 12.69 11.57 3.66
N SER A 686 12.75 10.29 4.06
CA SER A 686 12.29 9.18 3.24
C SER A 686 10.78 9.22 3.02
N TRP A 687 10.02 9.70 4.02
CA TRP A 687 8.59 9.94 3.89
C TRP A 687 8.28 11.05 2.89
N GLU A 688 8.92 12.21 3.00
CA GLU A 688 8.81 13.30 2.02
C GLU A 688 9.27 12.87 0.61
N ALA A 689 10.18 11.90 0.55
CA ALA A 689 10.66 11.29 -0.69
C ALA A 689 9.70 10.27 -1.30
N ASP A 690 8.58 9.95 -0.64
CA ASP A 690 7.64 8.90 -1.05
C ASP A 690 8.32 7.52 -1.20
N PHE A 691 9.37 7.27 -0.40
CA PHE A 691 10.13 6.02 -0.43
C PHE A 691 9.32 4.82 0.09
N GLY A 692 8.23 5.10 0.81
CA GLY A 692 7.30 4.11 1.35
C GLY A 692 6.30 3.61 0.32
N ARG A 693 6.24 4.25 -0.86
CA ARG A 693 5.37 3.82 -1.96
C ARG A 693 5.74 2.41 -2.40
N SER A 694 4.73 1.59 -2.62
CA SER A 694 4.91 0.24 -3.15
C SER A 694 4.95 0.22 -4.68
N LEU A 695 5.49 -0.87 -5.25
CA LEU A 695 5.40 -1.10 -6.70
C LEU A 695 3.94 -1.24 -7.12
N PHE A 696 3.15 -1.88 -6.26
CA PHE A 696 1.72 -2.05 -6.46
C PHE A 696 1.02 -0.70 -6.64
N GLU A 697 1.20 0.23 -5.68
CA GLU A 697 0.65 1.58 -5.73
C GLU A 697 1.15 2.35 -6.97
N ARG A 698 2.44 2.21 -7.34
CA ARG A 698 2.93 2.84 -8.58
C ARG A 698 2.18 2.32 -9.80
N LEU A 699 2.06 1.01 -9.96
CA LEU A 699 1.42 0.41 -11.14
C LEU A 699 -0.05 0.82 -11.22
N VAL A 700 -0.75 0.88 -10.08
CA VAL A 700 -2.11 1.46 -9.96
C VAL A 700 -2.13 2.91 -10.47
N SER A 701 -1.19 3.76 -10.03
CA SER A 701 -1.14 5.20 -10.39
C SER A 701 -0.84 5.48 -11.87
N LEU A 702 -0.17 4.55 -12.57
CA LEU A 702 0.19 4.69 -13.99
C LEU A 702 -0.98 4.40 -14.94
N GLY A 703 -2.21 4.31 -14.44
CA GLY A 703 -3.40 4.07 -15.25
C GLY A 703 -3.57 2.61 -15.66
N GLN A 704 -2.86 1.68 -15.02
CA GLN A 704 -3.05 0.24 -15.23
C GLN A 704 -4.30 -0.30 -14.53
N PHE A 705 -5.05 0.58 -13.87
CA PHE A 705 -6.31 0.32 -13.20
C PHE A 705 -7.33 -0.40 -14.09
N TYR A 706 -7.31 -0.18 -15.41
CA TYR A 706 -8.31 -0.72 -16.33
C TYR A 706 -8.17 -2.22 -16.64
N ASN A 707 -7.05 -2.87 -16.29
CA ASN A 707 -6.83 -4.32 -16.47
C ASN A 707 -6.65 -5.06 -15.13
N ASN A 708 -6.98 -4.42 -14.01
CA ASN A 708 -6.85 -5.00 -12.67
C ASN A 708 -8.06 -5.85 -12.33
N GLN A 709 -7.83 -6.95 -11.60
CA GLN A 709 -8.93 -7.70 -11.00
C GLN A 709 -9.19 -7.18 -9.60
N ILE A 710 -10.42 -6.75 -9.39
CA ILE A 710 -10.92 -6.26 -8.10
C ILE A 710 -11.57 -7.46 -7.41
N LEU A 711 -11.17 -7.73 -6.17
CA LEU A 711 -11.86 -8.69 -5.32
C LEU A 711 -13.02 -7.97 -4.63
N ASP A 712 -14.23 -8.46 -4.85
CA ASP A 712 -15.44 -7.99 -4.19
C ASP A 712 -15.73 -8.85 -2.95
N GLY A 713 -16.28 -8.22 -1.91
CA GLY A 713 -16.94 -8.97 -0.83
C GLY A 713 -18.23 -9.61 -1.37
N ALA A 714 -18.77 -10.63 -0.68
CA ALA A 714 -19.93 -11.40 -1.12
C ALA A 714 -21.23 -10.58 -1.42
N ASN A 715 -21.23 -9.24 -1.27
CA ASN A 715 -22.38 -8.35 -1.46
C ASN A 715 -22.06 -6.97 -2.11
N VAL A 716 -21.00 -6.80 -2.90
CA VAL A 716 -20.68 -5.46 -3.48
C VAL A 716 -20.72 -5.49 -5.01
N ARG A 717 -21.61 -4.68 -5.61
CA ARG A 717 -21.73 -4.49 -7.08
C ARG A 717 -20.90 -3.28 -7.54
N GLU A 718 -20.27 -3.43 -8.70
CA GLU A 718 -19.44 -2.44 -9.39
C GLU A 718 -20.15 -1.11 -9.67
N ALA A 719 -19.63 -0.01 -9.09
CA ALA A 719 -19.41 1.31 -9.68
C ALA A 719 -19.17 2.33 -8.55
N ASN A 720 -18.08 3.12 -8.60
CA ASN A 720 -17.71 4.20 -7.66
C ASN A 720 -16.98 3.83 -6.35
N TYR A 721 -15.92 3.02 -6.43
CA TYR A 721 -15.08 2.65 -5.27
C TYR A 721 -14.37 3.82 -4.53
N LYS A 722 -14.25 5.02 -5.12
CA LYS A 722 -13.70 6.20 -4.41
C LYS A 722 -14.70 6.88 -3.46
N LEU A 723 -16.00 6.56 -3.54
CA LEU A 723 -17.03 7.03 -2.63
C LEU A 723 -17.75 5.89 -1.87
N ASN A 724 -17.79 4.68 -2.42
CA ASN A 724 -18.64 3.58 -1.92
C ASN A 724 -18.02 2.70 -0.83
N LEU A 725 -16.82 3.04 -0.30
CA LEU A 725 -16.34 2.46 0.96
C LEU A 725 -17.34 2.67 2.12
N LEU A 726 -18.31 3.59 1.96
CA LEU A 726 -19.38 3.92 2.90
C LEU A 726 -20.69 3.12 2.73
N GLU A 727 -20.88 2.33 1.67
CA GLU A 727 -22.19 1.69 1.41
C GLU A 727 -22.29 0.22 1.89
N GLY A 728 -21.20 -0.37 2.38
CA GLY A 728 -21.15 -1.81 2.73
C GLY A 728 -20.81 -2.15 4.19
N ALA A 729 -20.36 -1.20 5.01
CA ALA A 729 -20.07 -1.48 6.42
C ALA A 729 -21.31 -1.19 7.28
N MET A 730 -21.63 -2.11 8.20
CA MET A 730 -22.65 -1.90 9.22
C MET A 730 -22.07 -0.93 10.26
N TYR A 731 -21.99 0.37 9.93
CA TYR A 731 -21.49 1.38 10.85
C TYR A 731 -22.41 1.45 12.06
N GLY A 732 -21.84 1.22 13.25
CA GLY A 732 -22.52 1.49 14.51
C GLY A 732 -22.54 3.00 14.82
N PRO A 733 -22.88 3.37 16.06
CA PRO A 733 -23.07 4.76 16.44
C PRO A 733 -21.76 5.57 16.37
N VAL A 734 -21.83 6.77 15.78
CA VAL A 734 -20.87 7.84 15.98
C VAL A 734 -21.29 8.62 17.21
N ILE A 735 -20.44 8.59 18.24
CA ILE A 735 -20.66 9.20 19.54
C ILE A 735 -19.90 10.50 19.61
N ASN A 736 -20.65 11.59 19.57
CA ASN A 736 -20.14 12.94 19.70
C ASN A 736 -19.86 13.29 21.16
N VAL A 737 -18.62 13.64 21.46
CA VAL A 737 -18.16 14.12 22.77
C VAL A 737 -17.83 15.61 22.66
N ALA A 738 -18.87 16.44 22.55
CA ALA A 738 -18.75 17.86 22.24
C ALA A 738 -17.95 18.68 23.28
N SER A 739 -17.96 18.24 24.55
CA SER A 739 -17.39 18.98 25.68
C SER A 739 -15.94 18.60 26.01
N ALA A 740 -15.32 17.67 25.29
CA ALA A 740 -14.01 17.15 25.64
C ALA A 740 -12.87 18.01 25.09
N ASN A 741 -12.15 18.79 25.91
CA ASN A 741 -10.97 19.51 25.41
C ASN A 741 -9.75 18.57 25.37
N GLU A 742 -8.99 18.58 24.26
CA GLU A 742 -7.76 17.79 24.15
C GLU A 742 -6.66 18.36 25.08
N MET A 743 -5.97 17.52 25.85
CA MET A 743 -4.85 18.00 26.66
C MET A 743 -3.59 18.05 25.80
N SER A 744 -3.08 19.26 25.55
CA SER A 744 -1.89 19.49 24.72
C SER A 744 -0.67 19.89 25.55
N ASN A 745 0.38 19.07 25.53
CA ASN A 745 1.75 19.54 25.71
C ASN A 745 2.53 19.23 24.42
N LYS A 746 3.56 20.01 24.08
CA LYS A 746 4.26 20.09 22.77
C LYS A 746 4.64 18.76 22.07
N LEU A 747 4.52 17.60 22.72
CA LEU A 747 4.85 16.27 22.21
C LEU A 747 3.77 15.18 22.44
N VAL A 748 2.63 15.48 23.08
CA VAL A 748 1.64 14.47 23.51
C VAL A 748 0.20 14.97 23.36
N GLN A 749 -0.64 14.22 22.63
CA GLN A 749 -2.08 14.46 22.50
C GLN A 749 -2.84 13.28 23.13
N LYS A 750 -3.70 13.56 24.12
CA LYS A 750 -4.63 12.59 24.72
C LYS A 750 -5.94 13.27 25.11
N ASN A 751 -7.01 12.49 25.19
CA ASN A 751 -8.34 12.96 25.53
C ASN A 751 -8.93 12.04 26.60
N MET A 752 -8.92 12.49 27.86
CA MET A 752 -9.37 11.70 29.02
C MET A 752 -10.89 11.48 29.04
N VAL A 753 -11.65 12.39 28.44
CA VAL A 753 -13.10 12.24 28.30
C VAL A 753 -13.42 11.10 27.33
N GLU A 754 -12.74 11.04 26.18
CA GLU A 754 -12.86 9.89 25.27
C GLU A 754 -12.42 8.59 25.95
N VAL A 755 -11.35 8.60 26.76
CA VAL A 755 -10.89 7.42 27.52
C VAL A 755 -12.00 6.92 28.45
N ALA A 756 -12.67 7.81 29.19
CA ALA A 756 -13.74 7.46 30.10
C ALA A 756 -14.97 6.89 29.35
N VAL A 757 -15.37 7.54 28.24
CA VAL A 757 -16.47 7.08 27.38
C VAL A 757 -16.17 5.70 26.80
N VAL A 758 -14.98 5.49 26.22
CA VAL A 758 -14.54 4.18 25.70
C VAL A 758 -14.58 3.11 26.78
N SER A 759 -14.08 3.41 27.98
CA SER A 759 -14.10 2.46 29.10
C SER A 759 -15.52 2.04 29.48
N LYS A 760 -16.49 2.97 29.44
CA LYS A 760 -17.88 2.68 29.77
C LYS A 760 -18.59 1.89 28.66
N ILE A 761 -18.26 2.15 27.39
CA ILE A 761 -18.72 1.35 26.26
C ILE A 761 -18.22 -0.10 26.38
N VAL A 762 -16.94 -0.29 26.66
CA VAL A 762 -16.36 -1.63 26.88
C VAL A 762 -17.06 -2.34 28.04
N ALA A 763 -17.32 -1.65 29.16
CA ALA A 763 -18.04 -2.21 30.30
C ALA A 763 -19.44 -2.69 29.92
N ARG A 764 -20.20 -1.89 29.14
CA ARG A 764 -21.53 -2.26 28.64
C ARG A 764 -21.52 -3.45 27.69
N LEU A 765 -20.45 -3.63 26.91
CA LEU A 765 -20.30 -4.78 26.01
C LEU A 765 -19.87 -6.05 26.75
N TYR A 766 -19.17 -5.90 27.88
CA TYR A 766 -18.70 -7.00 28.70
C TYR A 766 -19.85 -7.73 29.43
N GLU A 767 -20.76 -7.00 30.11
CA GLU A 767 -21.81 -7.61 30.94
C GLU A 767 -22.74 -8.59 30.20
N PRO A 768 -23.22 -8.31 28.97
CA PRO A 768 -24.05 -9.25 28.21
C PRO A 768 -23.26 -10.41 27.59
N SER A 769 -21.97 -10.19 27.29
CA SER A 769 -21.10 -11.20 26.66
C SER A 769 -20.79 -12.37 27.59
N THR A 770 -20.63 -12.11 28.89
CA THR A 770 -20.42 -13.14 29.92
C THR A 770 -21.71 -13.92 30.22
N ALA A 771 -22.88 -13.30 30.06
CA ALA A 771 -24.18 -13.94 30.28
C ALA A 771 -24.63 -14.86 29.13
N THR A 772 -24.20 -14.59 27.90
CA THR A 772 -24.65 -15.32 26.69
C THR A 772 -23.75 -16.47 26.26
N GLY A 773 -22.54 -16.59 26.84
CA GLY A 773 -21.57 -17.65 26.53
C GLY A 773 -20.97 -17.57 25.11
N LYS A 774 -21.27 -16.52 24.34
CA LYS A 774 -20.71 -16.29 23.00
C LYS A 774 -19.35 -15.61 23.13
N ARG A 775 -18.37 -16.10 22.35
CA ARG A 775 -17.05 -15.47 22.28
C ARG A 775 -17.13 -14.13 21.54
N VAL A 776 -16.74 -13.05 22.19
CA VAL A 776 -16.72 -11.70 21.62
C VAL A 776 -15.30 -11.12 21.69
N SER A 777 -14.85 -10.57 20.56
CA SER A 777 -13.55 -9.92 20.42
C SER A 777 -13.72 -8.41 20.16
N ILE A 778 -13.06 -7.59 20.98
CA ILE A 778 -13.16 -6.12 20.92
C ILE A 778 -11.79 -5.51 20.66
N GLY A 779 -11.67 -4.71 19.60
CA GLY A 779 -10.51 -3.88 19.33
C GLY A 779 -10.77 -2.41 19.60
N VAL A 780 -9.90 -1.76 20.37
CA VAL A 780 -9.89 -0.30 20.54
C VAL A 780 -8.72 0.30 19.77
N ILE A 781 -9.02 1.20 18.85
CA ILE A 781 -8.08 1.79 17.90
C ILE A 781 -7.98 3.29 18.13
N THR A 782 -6.77 3.83 18.20
CA THR A 782 -6.55 5.29 18.31
C THR A 782 -5.24 5.74 17.66
N PRO A 783 -5.15 6.91 17.01
CA PRO A 783 -3.93 7.36 16.33
C PRO A 783 -2.73 7.62 17.26
N TYR A 784 -2.94 7.84 18.56
CA TYR A 784 -1.90 8.33 19.46
C TYR A 784 -1.48 7.25 20.46
N ALA A 785 -0.19 6.91 20.49
CA ALA A 785 0.36 5.91 21.43
C ALA A 785 0.11 6.26 22.91
N VAL A 786 0.07 7.55 23.25
CA VAL A 786 -0.26 7.98 24.62
C VAL A 786 -1.73 7.76 24.96
N GLN A 787 -2.63 7.88 23.98
CA GLN A 787 -4.04 7.53 24.16
C GLN A 787 -4.20 6.02 24.34
N VAL A 788 -3.46 5.19 23.59
CA VAL A 788 -3.41 3.72 23.78
C VAL A 788 -3.07 3.40 25.24
N PHE A 789 -1.99 3.98 25.77
CA PHE A 789 -1.58 3.76 27.16
C PHE A 789 -2.63 4.23 28.17
N ALA A 790 -3.27 5.39 27.94
CA ALA A 790 -4.31 5.91 28.82
C ALA A 790 -5.55 4.99 28.87
N ILE A 791 -5.98 4.48 27.72
CA ILE A 791 -7.10 3.53 27.63
C ILE A 791 -6.74 2.21 28.31
N GLN A 792 -5.55 1.65 28.03
CA GLN A 792 -5.08 0.43 28.68
C GLN A 792 -5.03 0.57 30.19
N LYS A 793 -4.51 1.70 30.69
CA LYS A 793 -4.46 2.00 32.13
C LYS A 793 -5.85 2.10 32.76
N LYS A 794 -6.82 2.72 32.07
CA LYS A 794 -8.20 2.87 32.59
C LYS A 794 -8.96 1.54 32.62
N LEU A 795 -8.78 0.71 31.59
CA LEU A 795 -9.39 -0.62 31.54
C LEU A 795 -8.78 -1.59 32.56
N GLY A 796 -7.47 -1.47 32.81
CA GLY A 796 -6.73 -2.34 33.73
C GLY A 796 -6.83 -3.82 33.38
N ASP A 797 -6.60 -4.69 34.37
CA ASP A 797 -6.72 -6.15 34.22
C ASP A 797 -8.17 -6.65 34.37
N LYS A 798 -9.13 -5.74 34.55
CA LYS A 798 -10.55 -6.04 34.84
C LYS A 798 -11.23 -6.88 33.75
N TYR A 799 -10.74 -6.75 32.52
CA TYR A 799 -11.26 -7.43 31.34
C TYR A 799 -10.26 -8.45 30.77
N GLY A 800 -9.36 -8.96 31.64
CA GLY A 800 -8.34 -9.94 31.29
C GLY A 800 -8.90 -11.18 30.59
N LYS A 801 -8.06 -11.84 29.78
CA LYS A 801 -8.39 -12.95 28.87
C LYS A 801 -9.21 -14.04 29.60
N SER A 802 -10.52 -14.00 29.42
CA SER A 802 -11.39 -15.16 29.64
C SER A 802 -11.62 -15.83 28.29
N ASP A 803 -11.94 -17.13 28.26
CA ASP A 803 -12.10 -17.87 26.99
C ASP A 803 -13.18 -17.26 26.06
N ASN A 804 -14.11 -16.49 26.63
CA ASN A 804 -15.27 -15.93 25.93
C ASN A 804 -15.18 -14.41 25.66
N PHE A 805 -14.14 -13.71 26.16
CA PHE A 805 -13.99 -12.28 25.94
C PHE A 805 -12.52 -11.88 25.80
N SER A 806 -12.20 -11.17 24.70
CA SER A 806 -10.87 -10.62 24.48
C SER A 806 -10.94 -9.16 24.06
N ILE A 807 -10.14 -8.32 24.72
CA ILE A 807 -9.96 -6.92 24.34
C ILE A 807 -8.51 -6.64 23.94
N SER A 808 -8.33 -5.89 22.86
CA SER A 808 -7.04 -5.44 22.36
C SER A 808 -7.08 -3.92 22.16
N VAL A 809 -6.06 -3.19 22.65
CA VAL A 809 -5.96 -1.72 22.49
C VAL A 809 -4.64 -1.40 21.80
N ARG A 810 -4.68 -0.82 20.60
CA ARG A 810 -3.47 -0.52 19.80
C ARG A 810 -3.65 0.74 18.94
N SER A 811 -2.55 1.21 18.35
CA SER A 811 -2.59 2.29 17.37
C SER A 811 -3.04 1.81 15.99
N PHE A 812 -3.29 2.73 15.05
CA PHE A 812 -3.64 2.39 13.66
C PHE A 812 -2.67 1.39 13.03
N ASP A 813 -1.36 1.61 13.20
CA ASP A 813 -0.32 0.72 12.64
C ASP A 813 -0.31 -0.68 13.30
N GLY A 814 -0.83 -0.82 14.53
CA GLY A 814 -0.85 -2.08 15.28
C GLY A 814 -2.01 -3.01 14.95
N PHE A 815 -2.96 -2.58 14.12
CA PHE A 815 -4.16 -3.35 13.72
C PHE A 815 -4.16 -3.79 12.25
N GLN A 816 -3.05 -3.61 11.53
CA GLN A 816 -2.95 -4.03 10.14
C GLN A 816 -3.04 -5.55 10.00
N GLY A 817 -3.92 -6.02 9.11
CA GLY A 817 -4.15 -7.45 8.85
C GLY A 817 -4.99 -8.21 9.89
N GLY A 818 -5.41 -7.58 10.98
CA GLY A 818 -6.33 -8.19 11.96
C GLY A 818 -7.77 -7.67 11.81
N GLU A 819 -8.74 -8.46 12.27
CA GLU A 819 -10.16 -8.07 12.36
C GLU A 819 -10.72 -8.49 13.73
N GLU A 820 -11.62 -7.68 14.30
CA GLU A 820 -12.28 -7.96 15.59
C GLU A 820 -13.80 -7.91 15.41
N ASP A 821 -14.58 -8.55 16.30
CA ASP A 821 -16.05 -8.53 16.22
C ASP A 821 -16.60 -7.10 16.36
N VAL A 822 -16.04 -6.35 17.31
CA VAL A 822 -16.40 -4.95 17.58
C VAL A 822 -15.13 -4.10 17.55
N ILE A 823 -15.17 -2.97 16.85
CA ILE A 823 -14.12 -1.96 16.88
C ILE A 823 -14.63 -0.67 17.49
N ILE A 824 -13.83 -0.06 18.37
CA ILE A 824 -14.05 1.26 18.94
C ILE A 824 -12.90 2.17 18.51
N ILE A 825 -13.19 3.23 17.75
CA ILE A 825 -12.20 4.24 17.35
C ILE A 825 -12.29 5.45 18.29
N SER A 826 -11.19 5.77 18.98
CA SER A 826 -11.03 7.04 19.71
C SER A 826 -10.22 8.02 18.86
N THR A 827 -10.86 9.10 18.42
CA THR A 827 -10.28 10.08 17.50
C THR A 827 -9.33 11.06 18.19
N VAL A 828 -9.48 11.28 19.50
CA VAL A 828 -8.69 12.16 20.39
C VAL A 828 -8.85 13.65 20.10
N ARG A 829 -8.94 14.05 18.82
CA ARG A 829 -8.83 15.44 18.41
C ARG A 829 -10.06 16.24 18.76
N SER A 830 -9.84 17.28 19.55
CA SER A 830 -10.87 18.23 19.94
C SER A 830 -10.25 19.61 20.15
N ASN A 831 -10.38 20.47 19.14
CA ASN A 831 -9.78 21.80 19.14
C ASN A 831 -10.57 22.79 18.26
N GLN A 832 -10.46 24.08 18.60
CA GLN A 832 -11.19 25.16 17.92
C GLN A 832 -10.72 25.41 16.47
N ASN A 833 -9.52 24.95 16.10
CA ASN A 833 -8.89 25.20 14.80
C ASN A 833 -9.16 24.09 13.76
N GLY A 834 -9.92 23.07 14.11
CA GLY A 834 -10.26 21.94 13.24
C GLY A 834 -9.03 21.18 12.77
N SER A 835 -7.99 21.11 13.61
CA SER A 835 -6.75 20.42 13.30
C SER A 835 -6.89 18.93 13.59
N LEU A 836 -6.80 18.12 12.53
CA LEU A 836 -6.99 16.67 12.58
C LEU A 836 -5.71 15.89 12.88
N GLY A 837 -4.52 16.48 12.72
CA GLY A 837 -3.24 15.79 12.95
C GLY A 837 -3.12 14.49 12.15
N PHE A 838 -2.83 13.36 12.81
CA PHE A 838 -2.72 12.04 12.17
C PHE A 838 -4.03 11.56 11.51
N LEU A 839 -5.19 12.08 11.92
CA LEU A 839 -6.48 11.76 11.27
C LEU A 839 -6.59 12.32 9.84
N THR A 840 -5.62 13.12 9.38
CA THR A 840 -5.56 13.58 7.98
C THR A 840 -5.15 12.47 7.00
N SER A 841 -4.52 11.39 7.47
CA SER A 841 -4.14 10.27 6.62
C SER A 841 -5.36 9.45 6.19
N PHE A 842 -5.62 9.43 4.88
CA PHE A 842 -6.69 8.63 4.28
C PHE A 842 -6.48 7.14 4.55
N GLN A 843 -5.26 6.63 4.37
CA GLN A 843 -4.92 5.21 4.53
C GLN A 843 -5.10 4.72 5.98
N GLN A 844 -4.65 5.52 6.96
CA GLN A 844 -4.86 5.22 8.37
C GLN A 844 -6.35 5.18 8.73
N THR A 845 -7.12 6.13 8.20
CA THR A 845 -8.56 6.18 8.40
C THR A 845 -9.25 4.97 7.76
N ASN A 846 -8.87 4.62 6.52
CA ASN A 846 -9.43 3.47 5.81
C ASN A 846 -9.14 2.15 6.52
N VAL A 847 -7.91 1.95 7.02
CA VAL A 847 -7.59 0.75 7.83
C VAL A 847 -8.46 0.71 9.08
N ALA A 848 -8.56 1.80 9.84
CA ALA A 848 -9.32 1.83 11.09
C ALA A 848 -10.82 1.52 10.88
N LEU A 849 -11.44 2.09 9.86
CA LEU A 849 -12.86 1.91 9.55
C LEU A 849 -13.21 0.48 9.08
N THR A 850 -12.22 -0.30 8.67
CA THR A 850 -12.41 -1.62 8.05
C THR A 850 -11.96 -2.80 8.91
N ARG A 851 -11.65 -2.58 10.19
CA ARG A 851 -11.25 -3.66 11.12
C ARG A 851 -12.42 -4.39 11.78
N ALA A 852 -13.65 -3.87 11.66
CA ALA A 852 -14.82 -4.38 12.36
C ALA A 852 -15.54 -5.44 11.54
N ARG A 853 -15.82 -6.61 12.13
CA ARG A 853 -16.63 -7.66 11.50
C ARG A 853 -18.13 -7.42 11.63
N TYR A 854 -18.58 -6.96 12.80
CA TYR A 854 -20.01 -6.80 13.07
C TYR A 854 -20.40 -5.38 13.50
N CYS A 855 -19.55 -4.69 14.27
CA CYS A 855 -19.93 -3.38 14.81
C CYS A 855 -18.75 -2.42 14.93
N LEU A 856 -18.96 -1.17 14.50
CA LEU A 856 -17.98 -0.09 14.57
C LEU A 856 -18.54 1.10 15.36
N TRP A 857 -17.86 1.49 16.45
CA TRP A 857 -18.19 2.65 17.26
C TRP A 857 -17.11 3.71 17.07
N ILE A 858 -17.51 4.96 16.83
CA ILE A 858 -16.55 6.07 16.67
C ILE A 858 -16.82 7.08 17.77
N VAL A 859 -15.80 7.35 18.59
CA VAL A 859 -15.86 8.30 19.70
C VAL A 859 -14.98 9.50 19.36
N GLY A 860 -15.58 10.70 19.32
CA GLY A 860 -14.86 11.91 18.93
C GLY A 860 -15.66 13.20 19.03
N ASN A 861 -15.00 14.33 18.80
CA ASN A 861 -15.67 15.63 18.74
C ASN A 861 -16.16 15.93 17.32
N GLY A 862 -17.47 15.87 17.09
CA GLY A 862 -18.09 16.09 15.79
C GLY A 862 -17.82 17.48 15.20
N GLN A 863 -17.70 18.53 16.02
CA GLN A 863 -17.38 19.87 15.53
C GLN A 863 -15.95 19.92 14.97
N THR A 864 -14.98 19.31 15.68
CA THR A 864 -13.59 19.28 15.22
C THR A 864 -13.44 18.48 13.92
N LEU A 865 -14.16 17.36 13.82
CA LEU A 865 -14.12 16.46 12.66
C LEU A 865 -14.80 17.03 11.39
N THR A 866 -15.73 17.97 11.54
CA THR A 866 -16.52 18.55 10.42
C THR A 866 -16.01 19.91 9.91
N GLN A 867 -15.14 20.59 10.67
CA GLN A 867 -14.67 21.95 10.35
C GLN A 867 -13.86 22.06 9.04
N LYS A 868 -13.07 21.04 8.70
CA LYS A 868 -12.27 21.01 7.46
C LYS A 868 -12.82 19.99 6.47
N ASP A 869 -12.66 20.29 5.17
CA ASP A 869 -13.01 19.34 4.11
C ASP A 869 -12.10 18.10 4.19
N SER A 870 -12.66 16.99 4.67
CA SER A 870 -11.95 15.76 4.98
C SER A 870 -12.88 14.55 4.87
N ILE A 871 -12.31 13.34 4.88
CA ILE A 871 -13.11 12.10 4.90
C ILE A 871 -13.98 12.00 6.17
N TRP A 872 -13.48 12.51 7.29
CA TRP A 872 -14.22 12.55 8.55
C TRP A 872 -15.47 13.41 8.45
N LYS A 873 -15.39 14.58 7.78
CA LYS A 873 -16.58 15.40 7.50
C LYS A 873 -17.64 14.59 6.74
N LYS A 874 -17.24 13.91 5.65
CA LYS A 874 -18.15 13.08 4.85
C LYS A 874 -18.75 11.94 5.66
N LEU A 875 -17.95 11.27 6.49
CA LEU A 875 -18.38 10.18 7.36
C LEU A 875 -19.37 10.64 8.45
N ILE A 876 -19.19 11.84 9.02
CA ILE A 876 -20.18 12.42 9.95
C ILE A 876 -21.50 12.70 9.24
N HIS A 877 -21.48 13.30 8.05
CA HIS A 877 -22.71 13.58 7.28
C HIS A 877 -23.43 12.29 6.87
N ASP A 878 -22.66 11.25 6.51
CA ASP A 878 -23.21 9.92 6.23
C ASP A 878 -23.87 9.31 7.48
N ALA A 879 -23.19 9.35 8.63
CA ALA A 879 -23.74 8.86 9.90
C ALA A 879 -25.01 9.62 10.32
N GLU A 880 -25.04 10.94 10.15
CA GLU A 880 -26.24 11.77 10.37
C GLU A 880 -27.37 11.35 9.43
N SER A 881 -27.08 11.15 8.14
CA SER A 881 -28.09 10.75 7.14
C SER A 881 -28.71 9.38 7.42
N ARG A 882 -27.94 8.47 8.04
CA ARG A 882 -28.39 7.13 8.45
C ARG A 882 -28.99 7.09 9.86
N GLY A 883 -29.05 8.22 10.56
CA GLY A 883 -29.54 8.29 11.94
C GLY A 883 -28.63 7.59 12.96
N CYS A 884 -27.34 7.47 12.65
CA CYS A 884 -26.33 6.80 13.47
C CYS A 884 -25.39 7.77 14.20
N TYR A 885 -25.72 9.08 14.25
CA TYR A 885 -24.95 10.10 14.97
C TYR A 885 -25.65 10.47 16.27
N PHE A 886 -24.98 10.28 17.41
CA PHE A 886 -25.55 10.47 18.75
C PHE A 886 -24.66 11.35 19.60
N ASN A 887 -25.26 12.21 20.43
CA ASN A 887 -24.49 12.97 21.41
C ASN A 887 -24.36 12.17 22.70
N ALA A 888 -23.12 12.05 23.20
CA ALA A 888 -22.82 11.30 24.41
C ALA A 888 -23.49 11.88 25.66
N ASP A 889 -23.82 13.18 25.67
CA ASP A 889 -24.48 13.86 26.79
C ASP A 889 -25.96 13.51 26.94
N GLU A 890 -26.58 12.92 25.92
CA GLU A 890 -27.98 12.49 25.93
C GLU A 890 -28.17 11.12 26.64
N ASP A 891 -27.12 10.31 26.77
CA ASP A 891 -27.13 9.05 27.50
C ASP A 891 -26.64 9.27 28.94
N ASN A 892 -27.47 8.94 29.94
CA ASN A 892 -27.15 9.17 31.35
C ASN A 892 -25.81 8.55 31.81
N ILE A 893 -25.45 7.39 31.27
CA ILE A 893 -24.27 6.63 31.66
C ILE A 893 -23.03 7.17 30.95
N LEU A 894 -23.16 7.58 29.69
CA LEU A 894 -22.06 8.23 28.97
C LEU A 894 -21.83 9.67 29.48
N ALA A 895 -22.90 10.38 29.87
CA ALA A 895 -22.82 11.69 30.51
C ALA A 895 -22.05 11.64 31.85
N GLU A 896 -22.28 10.62 32.67
CA GLU A 896 -21.49 10.36 33.89
C GLU A 896 -20.01 10.15 33.54
N ALA A 897 -19.72 9.32 32.53
CA ALA A 897 -18.34 9.10 32.07
C ALA A 897 -17.68 10.38 31.53
N ILE A 898 -18.43 11.28 30.90
CA ILE A 898 -17.91 12.57 30.45
C ILE A 898 -17.48 13.42 31.64
N ILE A 899 -18.32 13.49 32.68
CA ILE A 899 -18.04 14.24 33.91
C ILE A 899 -16.79 13.68 34.59
N ASP A 900 -16.70 12.36 34.76
CA ASP A 900 -15.53 11.69 35.35
C ASP A 900 -14.24 12.04 34.58
N GLY A 901 -14.29 11.97 33.25
CA GLY A 901 -13.15 12.29 32.40
C GLY A 901 -12.73 13.75 32.47
N MET A 902 -13.69 14.68 32.61
CA MET A 902 -13.42 16.12 32.78
C MET A 902 -12.73 16.40 34.12
N VAL A 903 -13.22 15.80 35.21
CA VAL A 903 -12.62 15.91 36.54
C VAL A 903 -11.18 15.38 36.54
N GLU A 904 -10.94 14.19 35.97
CA GLU A 904 -9.59 13.61 35.85
C GLU A 904 -8.62 14.44 34.99
N SER A 905 -9.15 15.32 34.15
CA SER A 905 -8.36 16.21 33.29
C SER A 905 -8.17 17.63 33.84
N GLY A 906 -8.73 17.94 35.02
CA GLY A 906 -8.67 19.28 35.62
C GLY A 906 -9.52 20.32 34.91
N GLN A 907 -10.52 19.93 34.11
CA GLN A 907 -11.39 20.82 33.35
C GLN A 907 -12.62 21.28 34.17
N LEU A 908 -12.42 21.61 35.45
CA LEU A 908 -13.51 22.00 36.37
C LEU A 908 -14.18 23.33 36.00
N GLU A 909 -13.45 24.27 35.41
CA GLU A 909 -14.02 25.57 35.00
C GLU A 909 -15.07 25.39 33.88
N ASP A 910 -14.85 24.48 32.95
CA ASP A 910 -15.78 24.17 31.85
C ASP A 910 -17.07 23.50 32.38
N LEU A 911 -16.95 22.69 33.45
CA LEU A 911 -18.07 22.05 34.17
C LEU A 911 -18.97 23.06 34.92
N LEU A 912 -18.46 24.22 35.32
CA LEU A 912 -19.19 25.22 36.12
C LEU A 912 -19.90 26.29 35.28
N THR A 913 -19.77 26.25 33.95
CA THR A 913 -20.46 27.19 33.05
C THR A 913 -21.98 26.95 33.02
N THR A 914 -22.79 28.01 32.83
CA THR A 914 -24.27 27.95 32.81
C THR A 914 -24.88 27.06 31.72
N LYS A 915 -24.07 26.56 30.78
CA LYS A 915 -24.46 25.63 29.71
C LYS A 915 -23.95 24.19 29.92
N SER A 916 -23.29 23.91 31.05
CA SER A 916 -22.66 22.62 31.36
C SER A 916 -23.66 21.46 31.49
N LEU A 917 -23.18 20.25 31.15
CA LEU A 917 -23.90 18.97 31.29
C LEU A 917 -24.47 18.75 32.69
N LEU A 918 -23.73 19.17 33.74
CA LEU A 918 -24.12 19.04 35.15
C LEU A 918 -25.51 19.63 35.44
N PHE A 919 -25.88 20.71 34.73
CA PHE A 919 -27.14 21.41 34.94
C PHE A 919 -28.26 21.01 33.97
N LYS A 920 -27.95 20.21 32.93
CA LYS A 920 -28.93 19.71 31.95
C LYS A 920 -29.66 18.45 32.43
N ASN A 921 -28.96 17.51 33.07
CA ASN A 921 -29.58 16.24 33.51
C ASN A 921 -30.41 16.44 34.79
N ALA A 922 -31.71 16.16 34.67
CA ALA A 922 -32.77 16.63 35.55
C ALA A 922 -32.77 16.13 37.01
N LYS A 923 -31.75 15.38 37.46
CA LYS A 923 -31.60 14.99 38.88
C LYS A 923 -31.02 16.09 39.78
N TRP A 924 -30.39 17.11 39.21
CA TRP A 924 -29.66 18.15 39.97
C TRP A 924 -30.27 19.56 39.88
N LYS A 925 -31.54 19.69 39.44
CA LYS A 925 -32.25 20.99 39.38
C LYS A 925 -32.45 21.67 40.75
N GLY A 926 -32.25 20.95 41.86
CA GLY A 926 -32.28 21.49 43.22
C GLY A 926 -31.03 22.29 43.64
N LEU A 927 -29.92 22.21 42.88
CA LEU A 927 -28.64 22.83 43.27
C LEU A 927 -28.44 24.29 42.85
N LYS A 928 -29.45 24.95 42.29
CA LYS A 928 -29.37 26.40 42.02
C LYS A 928 -29.11 27.22 43.30
N CYS A 929 -29.47 26.68 44.47
CA CYS A 929 -29.14 27.23 45.79
C CYS A 929 -27.69 26.96 46.23
N MET A 930 -27.08 25.83 45.82
CA MET A 930 -25.69 25.49 46.14
C MET A 930 -24.69 26.28 45.29
N LYS A 931 -25.09 26.77 44.12
CA LYS A 931 -24.29 27.72 43.32
C LYS A 931 -23.90 28.94 44.14
N ASN A 932 -24.86 29.53 44.86
CA ASN A 932 -24.57 30.68 45.73
C ASN A 932 -23.64 30.29 46.88
N VAL A 933 -23.77 29.07 47.43
CA VAL A 933 -22.90 28.59 48.51
C VAL A 933 -21.47 28.36 47.99
N ILE A 934 -21.30 27.73 46.83
CA ILE A 934 -19.99 27.44 46.24
C ILE A 934 -19.32 28.74 45.74
N GLU A 935 -20.05 29.67 45.13
CA GLU A 935 -19.51 30.99 44.75
C GLU A 935 -19.11 31.83 45.98
N THR A 936 -19.78 31.64 47.13
CA THR A 936 -19.40 32.29 48.39
C THR A 936 -18.16 31.63 49.02
N VAL A 937 -18.08 30.30 49.01
CA VAL A 937 -16.94 29.53 49.56
C VAL A 937 -15.68 29.70 48.71
N VAL A 938 -15.80 29.76 47.38
CA VAL A 938 -14.67 30.01 46.46
C VAL A 938 -14.20 31.46 46.54
N ALA A 939 -15.06 32.42 46.90
CA ALA A 939 -14.66 33.80 47.14
C ALA A 939 -13.93 34.00 48.48
N ASP A 940 -14.22 33.18 49.50
CA ASP A 940 -13.56 33.21 50.81
C ASP A 940 -12.29 32.34 50.91
N ALA A 941 -12.15 31.30 50.08
CA ALA A 941 -11.00 30.40 50.08
C ALA A 941 -9.86 30.94 49.21
N GLY A 942 -9.10 31.90 49.76
CA GLY A 942 -7.77 32.24 49.24
C GLY A 942 -6.79 31.09 49.49
N ASP A 943 -6.50 30.33 48.42
CA ASP A 943 -5.62 29.15 48.35
C ASP A 943 -6.04 27.91 49.14
N GLY A 944 -6.61 26.92 48.43
CA GLY A 944 -6.82 25.57 48.97
C GLY A 944 -7.49 24.58 48.01
N GLU A 945 -6.74 23.98 47.07
CA GLU A 945 -7.22 22.86 46.23
C GLU A 945 -7.68 21.63 47.07
N GLU A 946 -7.13 21.45 48.28
CA GLU A 946 -7.48 20.34 49.18
C GLU A 946 -8.89 20.48 49.80
N GLN A 947 -9.34 21.70 50.10
CA GLN A 947 -10.67 21.95 50.67
C GLN A 947 -11.79 21.77 49.64
N LEU A 948 -11.53 22.06 48.36
CA LEU A 948 -12.47 21.82 47.26
C LEU A 948 -12.73 20.33 47.02
N MET A 949 -11.73 19.48 47.21
CA MET A 949 -11.86 18.02 47.09
C MET A 949 -12.64 17.38 48.26
N GLU A 950 -12.64 18.01 49.44
CA GLU A 950 -13.38 17.54 50.62
C GLU A 950 -14.86 17.93 50.56
N ILE A 951 -15.20 19.05 49.90
CA ILE A 951 -16.58 19.46 49.61
C ILE A 951 -17.20 18.62 48.46
N TYR A 952 -16.37 18.06 47.59
CA TYR A 952 -16.80 17.22 46.46
C TYR A 952 -17.09 15.75 46.86
N LYS A 953 -16.40 15.22 47.89
CA LYS A 953 -16.72 13.91 48.49
C LYS A 953 -18.03 13.98 49.27
#